data_AF-A0A2K5CQW7-F1
#
_entry.id   AF-A0A2K5CQW7-F1
#
_cell.length_a   1.000
_cell.length_b   1.000
_cell.length_c   1.000
_cell.angle_alpha   90.00
_cell.angle_beta   90.00
_cell.angle_gamma   90.00
#
_symmetry.space_group_name_H-M   'P 1'
#
loop_
_entity.id
_entity.type
_entity.pdbx_description
1 polymer ?
#
loop_
_entity_poly.entity_id
_entity_poly.type
_entity_poly.pdbx_seq_one_letter_code
_entity_poly.pdbx_strand_id
1 'polypeptide(L)'
;MGRGARGAGPTSRLLPLLLLLRLARGASGEPGADGLDVCATCHEHATCQQREGKRICICNYGFVGNGRTQCVDKNECQFGATVVCGNHTSCHNTPGGFYCICLEGYRATNNNKTFIPNDGTFCTDIDECEVSGLCRHGGRCVNTPGSFECYCMDGYLPRNGSEPFHPTTDATSCTEIDCGTPPEVPDGYSIGNYMSRLGSQVRYACREGFFSVPEDTVSSCTAQGTWESPKLHCHEILTKINDVSVFNDTCVRWQMNSERINSKIVYVISIKGQRLDPIESVHEETVKLTTDSRTPEVCLTLYPGTNYTVHISIAPPRRSVPAVIGFQTAENDILEDDGMFNISIFNETCLKLNRHSRKVGSEHMYQFTVLGQRWYLDNFSHATSFNFTTRERVPVVCLNLYPTTDYTVNVSLLRSPKPHSVQITIATPPAVKQTISNISGFNETCLRWNIIKTVDMEEMYLFHIWGQRWYQKEFVREMTFNISTSSQDPEVCLELHPGTNYNVSLRALSSELPVVISLTTQITEPPLPEVEFFTVHGGPLPHLRLRKAKEKNGPISSYQVLVLPLALQNTFSCDSEGASSFFSNTSDADGYVAAELLAKDVPDEAMEIPIGDRLYYGQYYNAPLKTGKDYCIVLRITSEWNKVRRHSCAVWAQVKEIPCNCNFLRLHIHRANSGDTQIRHSPCCRWWVLDWAPWLL
;
A
#
# COMPACT_ATOMS: atom_id res chain seq x y z
N MET A 1 51.78 21.74 21.96
CA MET A 1 52.68 20.92 22.80
C MET A 1 54.01 20.81 22.10
N GLY A 2 55.09 21.27 22.72
CA GLY A 2 56.39 21.43 22.06
C GLY A 2 57.31 20.21 22.11
N ARG A 3 58.44 20.31 21.42
CA ARG A 3 59.82 20.25 21.94
C ARG A 3 60.78 20.04 20.76
N GLY A 4 61.82 20.87 20.69
CA GLY A 4 62.96 20.66 19.79
C GLY A 4 64.02 19.75 20.40
N ALA A 5 65.10 19.51 19.66
CA ALA A 5 66.49 19.67 20.09
C ALA A 5 67.48 19.09 19.07
N ARG A 6 68.63 19.76 18.98
CA ARG A 6 69.86 19.45 18.24
C ARG A 6 70.61 18.25 18.85
N GLY A 7 71.54 17.65 18.08
CA GLY A 7 72.68 16.93 18.67
C GLY A 7 73.55 16.08 17.71
N ALA A 8 74.71 16.62 17.35
CA ALA A 8 76.06 16.04 17.13
C ALA A 8 76.29 14.59 16.62
N GLY A 9 77.24 14.43 15.67
CA GLY A 9 77.94 13.16 15.32
C GLY A 9 79.03 12.79 16.34
N PRO A 10 80.17 12.12 15.99
CA PRO A 10 80.56 11.29 14.83
C PRO A 10 81.10 9.89 15.25
N THR A 11 81.59 9.03 14.32
CA THR A 11 82.85 8.24 14.48
C THR A 11 83.18 7.33 13.30
N SER A 12 84.50 7.25 13.08
CA SER A 12 85.31 6.57 12.06
C SER A 12 85.24 5.04 12.06
N ARG A 13 85.50 4.40 10.89
CA ARG A 13 86.30 3.17 10.79
C ARG A 13 86.85 2.92 9.37
N LEU A 14 88.05 2.32 9.36
CA LEU A 14 89.05 2.23 8.31
C LEU A 14 88.83 1.17 7.22
N LEU A 15 89.46 1.45 6.07
CA LEU A 15 90.07 0.62 5.00
C LEU A 15 90.55 -0.82 5.36
N PRO A 16 90.69 -1.72 4.36
CA PRO A 16 91.98 -1.89 3.68
C PRO A 16 91.97 -2.13 2.15
N LEU A 17 93.18 -1.98 1.61
CA LEU A 17 93.68 -2.00 0.22
C LEU A 17 94.04 -3.42 -0.29
N LEU A 18 94.41 -3.49 -1.60
CA LEU A 18 95.21 -4.49 -2.39
C LEU A 18 94.37 -5.19 -3.48
N LEU A 19 94.80 -5.38 -4.75
CA LEU A 19 96.12 -5.50 -5.37
C LEU A 19 96.00 -5.43 -6.91
N LEU A 20 96.96 -4.84 -7.66
CA LEU A 20 97.83 -5.52 -8.65
C LEU A 20 98.63 -4.56 -9.55
N LEU A 21 99.94 -4.78 -9.58
CA LEU A 21 100.96 -4.19 -10.46
C LEU A 21 100.87 -4.72 -11.91
N ARG A 22 101.38 -3.94 -12.89
CA ARG A 22 102.57 -4.31 -13.71
C ARG A 22 103.11 -3.14 -14.56
N LEU A 23 104.39 -3.28 -14.89
CA LEU A 23 105.40 -2.34 -15.39
C LEU A 23 105.36 -2.08 -16.91
N ALA A 24 105.91 -0.94 -17.38
CA ALA A 24 106.97 -0.87 -18.42
C ALA A 24 107.46 0.58 -18.69
N ARG A 25 108.76 0.72 -18.95
CA ARG A 25 109.53 1.93 -19.36
C ARG A 25 109.69 1.95 -20.89
N GLY A 26 109.82 3.13 -21.51
CA GLY A 26 110.38 3.25 -22.87
C GLY A 26 110.22 4.63 -23.53
N ALA A 27 111.33 5.22 -23.99
CA ALA A 27 111.56 6.61 -24.41
C ALA A 27 111.02 7.05 -25.79
N SER A 28 110.89 8.37 -26.03
CA SER A 28 111.59 9.13 -27.12
C SER A 28 111.05 10.56 -27.34
N GLY A 29 111.96 11.51 -27.68
CA GLY A 29 111.70 12.61 -28.63
C GLY A 29 111.47 14.04 -28.10
N GLU A 30 112.34 14.96 -28.51
CA GLU A 30 112.51 16.37 -28.09
C GLU A 30 111.74 17.41 -28.97
N PRO A 31 111.86 18.75 -28.77
CA PRO A 31 110.78 19.76 -28.87
C PRO A 31 110.82 20.67 -30.12
N GLY A 32 109.78 21.49 -30.30
CA GLY A 32 109.76 22.63 -31.23
C GLY A 32 108.67 23.64 -30.87
N ALA A 33 109.06 24.89 -30.60
CA ALA A 33 108.24 25.97 -30.05
C ALA A 33 107.57 26.85 -31.11
N ASP A 34 106.55 27.57 -30.63
CA ASP A 34 106.02 28.86 -31.11
C ASP A 34 104.95 28.87 -32.20
N GLY A 35 103.78 28.36 -31.81
CA GLY A 35 102.55 29.12 -32.00
C GLY A 35 101.76 28.95 -30.71
N LEU A 36 101.58 30.03 -29.93
CA LEU A 36 100.81 30.00 -28.68
C LEU A 36 99.51 29.22 -28.90
N ASP A 37 99.42 28.00 -28.38
CA ASP A 37 98.32 27.11 -28.71
C ASP A 37 97.03 27.69 -28.13
N VAL A 38 96.26 28.34 -29.00
CA VAL A 38 94.98 28.96 -28.65
C VAL A 38 94.06 27.93 -27.97
N CYS A 39 94.16 26.65 -28.35
CA CYS A 39 93.37 25.56 -27.80
C CYS A 39 93.77 25.14 -26.39
N ALA A 40 95.02 25.39 -25.96
CA ALA A 40 95.48 25.01 -24.62
C ALA A 40 94.93 25.93 -23.52
N THR A 41 94.32 27.06 -23.90
CA THR A 41 93.82 28.10 -22.99
C THR A 41 92.35 28.45 -23.22
N CYS A 42 91.56 27.52 -23.78
CA CYS A 42 90.12 27.72 -23.91
C CYS A 42 89.44 27.71 -22.53
N HIS A 43 88.31 28.40 -22.42
CA HIS A 43 87.47 28.39 -21.24
C HIS A 43 86.97 26.96 -20.94
N GLU A 44 86.66 26.63 -19.67
CA GLU A 44 86.25 25.27 -19.27
C GLU A 44 84.99 24.76 -20.00
N HIS A 45 84.14 25.68 -20.43
CA HIS A 45 82.94 25.44 -21.23
C HIS A 45 83.14 25.80 -22.71
N ALA A 46 84.34 25.64 -23.28
CA ALA A 46 84.62 25.87 -24.68
C ALA A 46 85.42 24.72 -25.32
N THR A 47 85.16 24.47 -26.60
CA THR A 47 85.87 23.49 -27.40
C THR A 47 86.68 24.20 -28.48
N CYS A 48 87.90 23.72 -28.74
CA CYS A 48 88.71 24.29 -29.80
C CYS A 48 88.35 23.68 -31.16
N GLN A 49 88.00 24.52 -32.12
CA GLN A 49 87.65 24.10 -33.49
C GLN A 49 88.52 24.84 -34.51
N GLN A 50 88.85 24.17 -35.62
CA GLN A 50 89.55 24.79 -36.74
C GLN A 50 88.55 25.39 -37.73
N ARG A 51 88.62 26.71 -37.92
CA ARG A 51 87.79 27.46 -38.87
C ARG A 51 88.70 28.32 -39.73
N GLU A 52 88.61 28.19 -41.05
CA GLU A 52 89.40 28.98 -42.03
C GLU A 52 90.92 28.96 -41.73
N GLY A 53 91.45 27.78 -41.39
CA GLY A 53 92.90 27.59 -41.13
C GLY A 53 93.40 28.07 -39.76
N LYS A 54 92.58 28.75 -38.94
CA LYS A 54 92.93 29.17 -37.57
C LYS A 54 92.19 28.33 -36.52
N ARG A 55 92.87 28.02 -35.41
CA ARG A 55 92.28 27.35 -34.24
C ARG A 55 91.63 28.40 -33.34
N ILE A 56 90.32 28.28 -33.13
CA ILE A 56 89.54 29.21 -32.29
C ILE A 56 88.80 28.43 -31.21
N CYS A 57 88.71 29.01 -30.01
CA CYS A 57 87.86 28.48 -28.95
C CYS A 57 86.41 28.93 -29.21
N ILE A 58 85.47 27.99 -29.22
CA ILE A 58 84.05 28.25 -29.36
C ILE A 58 83.38 27.73 -28.09
N CYS A 59 82.53 28.55 -27.46
CA CYS A 59 81.78 28.09 -26.30
C CYS A 59 80.95 26.84 -26.65
N ASN A 60 80.89 25.90 -25.71
CA ASN A 60 80.09 24.69 -25.84
C ASN A 60 78.61 25.06 -26.04
N TYR A 61 77.84 24.16 -26.65
CA TYR A 61 76.41 24.35 -26.84
C TYR A 61 75.74 24.70 -25.50
N GLY A 62 74.86 25.71 -25.51
CA GLY A 62 74.23 26.26 -24.29
C GLY A 62 75.02 27.40 -23.62
N PHE A 63 76.20 27.79 -24.13
CA PHE A 63 76.98 28.92 -23.60
C PHE A 63 77.27 29.98 -24.66
N VAL A 64 77.37 31.24 -24.22
CA VAL A 64 77.70 32.40 -25.07
C VAL A 64 78.90 33.16 -24.51
N GLY A 65 79.75 33.68 -25.39
CA GLY A 65 80.94 34.43 -25.00
C GLY A 65 82.07 34.35 -26.01
N ASN A 66 83.29 34.66 -25.58
CA ASN A 66 84.47 34.74 -26.45
C ASN A 66 85.24 33.41 -26.56
N GLY A 67 84.78 32.33 -25.92
CA GLY A 67 85.39 31.00 -25.97
C GLY A 67 86.70 30.85 -25.17
N ARG A 68 87.37 31.96 -24.85
CA ARG A 68 88.73 31.95 -24.30
C ARG A 68 88.78 32.24 -22.80
N THR A 69 88.09 33.28 -22.36
CA THR A 69 88.06 33.70 -20.94
C THR A 69 86.65 33.84 -20.39
N GLN A 70 85.65 33.85 -21.27
CA GLN A 70 84.26 34.07 -20.92
C GLN A 70 83.41 33.11 -21.78
N CYS A 71 82.84 32.10 -21.13
CA CYS A 71 81.64 31.44 -21.64
C CYS A 71 80.63 31.45 -20.50
N VAL A 72 79.60 32.28 -20.65
CA VAL A 72 78.51 32.36 -19.70
C VAL A 72 77.36 31.51 -20.21
N ASP A 73 76.66 30.89 -19.29
CA ASP A 73 75.49 30.10 -19.58
C ASP A 73 74.43 30.96 -20.30
N LYS A 74 73.92 30.45 -21.41
CA LYS A 74 72.87 31.12 -22.16
C LYS A 74 71.55 30.82 -21.47
N ASN A 75 71.00 31.79 -20.77
CA ASN A 75 69.70 31.59 -20.13
C ASN A 75 68.57 31.64 -21.17
N GLU A 76 68.17 30.49 -21.71
CA GLU A 76 67.07 30.43 -22.68
C GLU A 76 65.75 30.90 -22.08
N CYS A 77 65.53 30.73 -20.77
CA CYS A 77 64.29 31.14 -20.12
C CYS A 77 64.05 32.67 -20.13
N GLN A 78 65.07 33.49 -20.41
CA GLN A 78 64.92 34.94 -20.56
C GLN A 78 64.13 35.35 -21.81
N PHE A 79 64.00 34.47 -22.81
CA PHE A 79 63.19 34.71 -24.02
C PHE A 79 61.68 34.51 -23.76
N GLY A 80 61.31 34.07 -22.55
CA GLY A 80 59.93 33.82 -22.12
C GLY A 80 59.60 32.32 -22.12
N ALA A 81 59.04 31.84 -21.01
CA ALA A 81 58.71 30.42 -20.82
C ALA A 81 57.78 29.89 -21.92
N THR A 82 56.76 30.65 -22.32
CA THR A 82 55.83 30.23 -23.38
C THR A 82 56.49 30.10 -24.75
N VAL A 83 57.47 30.96 -25.05
CA VAL A 83 58.18 30.98 -26.34
C VAL A 83 59.13 29.79 -26.44
N VAL A 84 59.77 29.45 -25.33
CA VAL A 84 60.78 28.39 -25.27
C VAL A 84 60.15 27.02 -25.02
N CYS A 85 59.26 26.92 -24.04
CA CYS A 85 58.69 25.69 -23.52
C CYS A 85 57.26 25.39 -24.00
N GLY A 86 56.56 26.37 -24.60
CA GLY A 86 55.15 26.25 -25.00
C GLY A 86 54.15 26.71 -23.93
N ASN A 87 52.85 26.70 -24.26
CA ASN A 87 51.79 27.12 -23.33
C ASN A 87 51.71 26.22 -22.08
N HIS A 88 51.31 26.81 -20.95
CA HIS A 88 51.11 26.12 -19.66
C HIS A 88 52.38 25.45 -19.09
N THR A 89 53.53 26.10 -19.26
CA THR A 89 54.83 25.61 -18.79
C THR A 89 55.57 26.62 -17.91
N SER A 90 56.52 26.12 -17.11
CA SER A 90 57.56 26.90 -16.45
C SER A 90 58.93 26.47 -16.98
N CYS A 91 59.79 27.44 -17.28
CA CYS A 91 61.14 27.23 -17.79
C CYS A 91 62.18 27.36 -16.67
N HIS A 92 63.05 26.37 -16.54
CA HIS A 92 64.11 26.33 -15.56
C HIS A 92 65.47 26.22 -16.24
N ASN A 93 66.29 27.26 -16.05
CA ASN A 93 67.61 27.35 -16.64
C ASN A 93 68.64 26.53 -15.85
N THR A 94 69.56 25.88 -16.55
CA THR A 94 70.65 25.08 -15.97
C THR A 94 71.96 25.35 -16.70
N PRO A 95 73.13 25.23 -16.07
CA PRO A 95 74.38 25.43 -16.78
C PRO A 95 74.51 24.49 -17.99
N GLY A 96 74.53 25.06 -19.20
CA GLY A 96 74.61 24.34 -20.48
C GLY A 96 73.27 23.98 -21.12
N GLY A 97 72.13 24.43 -20.59
CA GLY A 97 70.83 24.24 -21.21
C GLY A 97 69.65 24.53 -20.29
N PHE A 98 68.47 23.97 -20.58
CA PHE A 98 67.27 24.24 -19.81
C PHE A 98 66.33 23.04 -19.80
N TYR A 99 65.38 23.06 -18.87
CA TYR A 99 64.28 22.11 -18.87
C TYR A 99 62.96 22.82 -18.57
N CYS A 100 61.88 22.22 -19.03
CA CYS A 100 60.53 22.71 -18.86
C CYS A 100 59.75 21.78 -17.93
N ILE A 101 58.84 22.35 -17.14
CA ILE A 101 57.86 21.60 -16.35
C ILE A 101 56.46 22.12 -16.71
N CYS A 102 55.45 21.25 -16.64
CA CYS A 102 54.07 21.70 -16.76
C CYS A 102 53.64 22.45 -15.50
N LEU A 103 52.78 23.46 -15.67
CA LEU A 103 52.12 24.12 -14.54
C LEU A 103 51.17 23.14 -13.83
N GLU A 104 50.79 23.46 -12.60
CA GLU A 104 49.78 22.66 -11.87
C GLU A 104 48.48 22.56 -12.68
N GLY A 105 47.84 21.38 -12.65
CA GLY A 105 46.68 21.05 -13.50
C GLY A 105 47.03 20.56 -14.91
N TYR A 106 48.32 20.53 -15.29
CA TYR A 106 48.75 20.05 -16.60
C TYR A 106 49.78 18.92 -16.48
N ARG A 107 49.74 17.97 -17.42
CA ARG A 107 50.73 16.89 -17.55
C ARG A 107 51.46 16.96 -18.88
N ALA A 108 52.73 16.56 -18.90
CA ALA A 108 53.47 16.45 -20.14
C ALA A 108 52.95 15.25 -20.96
N THR A 109 52.87 15.36 -22.27
CA THR A 109 52.41 14.26 -23.15
C THR A 109 53.26 13.00 -23.04
N ASN A 110 54.53 13.13 -22.67
CA ASN A 110 55.44 12.00 -22.42
C ASN A 110 55.38 11.47 -20.97
N ASN A 111 54.48 12.01 -20.13
CA ASN A 111 54.33 11.73 -18.70
C ASN A 111 55.58 11.97 -17.84
N ASN A 112 56.60 12.65 -18.36
CA ASN A 112 57.78 13.01 -17.60
C ASN A 112 57.56 14.34 -16.87
N LYS A 113 58.10 14.47 -15.65
CA LYS A 113 58.00 15.69 -14.85
C LYS A 113 58.74 16.87 -15.48
N THR A 114 59.86 16.58 -16.14
CA THR A 114 60.69 17.55 -16.87
C THR A 114 60.82 17.14 -18.32
N PHE A 115 60.88 18.09 -19.25
CA PHE A 115 61.09 17.80 -20.67
C PHE A 115 61.87 18.92 -21.38
N ILE A 116 62.45 18.58 -22.53
CA ILE A 116 63.05 19.53 -23.45
C ILE A 116 62.09 19.67 -24.65
N PRO A 117 61.70 20.88 -25.06
CA PRO A 117 60.64 21.12 -26.07
C PRO A 117 60.96 20.53 -27.45
N ASN A 118 62.25 20.36 -27.75
CA ASN A 118 62.74 19.87 -29.04
C ASN A 118 62.29 18.43 -29.37
N ASP A 119 61.76 17.69 -28.39
CA ASP A 119 61.27 16.32 -28.55
C ASP A 119 59.77 16.25 -28.90
N GLY A 120 59.12 17.39 -29.16
CA GLY A 120 57.68 17.45 -29.47
C GLY A 120 56.76 17.21 -28.27
N THR A 121 57.31 17.21 -27.05
CA THR A 121 56.54 17.12 -25.81
C THR A 121 55.90 18.46 -25.49
N PHE A 122 54.63 18.45 -25.11
CA PHE A 122 53.89 19.64 -24.68
C PHE A 122 53.00 19.31 -23.48
N CYS A 123 52.49 20.34 -22.81
CA CYS A 123 51.60 20.15 -21.68
C CYS A 123 50.16 20.05 -22.15
N THR A 124 49.51 18.97 -21.74
CA THR A 124 48.07 18.75 -21.90
C THR A 124 47.40 18.93 -20.56
N ASP A 125 46.22 19.54 -20.60
CA ASP A 125 45.33 19.63 -19.46
C ASP A 125 45.05 18.26 -18.85
N ILE A 126 45.00 18.19 -17.52
CA ILE A 126 44.60 16.97 -16.81
C ILE A 126 43.08 17.03 -16.66
N ASP A 127 42.35 16.11 -17.28
CA ASP A 127 40.92 16.01 -17.03
C ASP A 127 40.68 15.31 -15.67
N GLU A 128 40.53 16.09 -14.61
CA GLU A 128 40.27 15.53 -13.28
C GLU A 128 38.89 14.86 -13.20
N CYS A 129 37.97 15.15 -14.13
CA CYS A 129 36.63 14.55 -14.17
C CYS A 129 36.63 13.11 -14.71
N GLU A 130 37.74 12.61 -15.28
CA GLU A 130 37.90 11.18 -15.61
C GLU A 130 37.87 10.29 -14.36
N VAL A 131 38.17 10.85 -13.18
CA VAL A 131 38.14 10.13 -11.90
C VAL A 131 36.74 10.21 -11.28
N SER A 132 36.16 9.07 -10.93
CA SER A 132 34.84 9.00 -10.33
C SER A 132 34.83 9.50 -8.88
N GLY A 133 33.86 10.37 -8.52
CA GLY A 133 33.57 10.74 -7.14
C GLY A 133 34.19 12.05 -6.63
N LEU A 134 34.79 12.88 -7.49
CA LEU A 134 35.39 14.16 -7.08
C LEU A 134 34.37 15.16 -6.51
N CYS A 135 33.19 15.29 -7.12
CA CYS A 135 32.19 16.29 -6.73
C CYS A 135 31.25 15.87 -5.59
N ARG A 136 31.66 14.91 -4.74
CA ARG A 136 30.83 14.30 -3.68
C ARG A 136 29.46 13.81 -4.23
N HIS A 137 28.52 13.43 -3.35
CA HIS A 137 27.20 12.96 -3.79
C HIS A 137 26.35 14.12 -4.36
N GLY A 138 25.76 13.92 -5.54
CA GLY A 138 24.86 14.89 -6.17
C GLY A 138 25.53 16.01 -6.98
N GLY A 139 26.85 15.97 -7.15
CA GLY A 139 27.61 16.93 -7.97
C GLY A 139 28.07 16.36 -9.31
N ARG A 140 27.99 17.19 -10.36
CA ARG A 140 28.55 16.99 -11.71
C ARG A 140 29.88 17.74 -11.84
N CYS A 141 30.90 17.04 -12.32
CA CYS A 141 32.20 17.61 -12.63
C CYS A 141 32.23 18.19 -14.04
N VAL A 142 32.85 19.36 -14.21
CA VAL A 142 33.14 20.00 -15.49
C VAL A 142 34.62 20.38 -15.50
N ASN A 143 35.36 19.80 -16.44
CA ASN A 143 36.79 20.06 -16.59
C ASN A 143 37.01 21.48 -17.15
N THR A 144 38.01 22.18 -16.62
CA THR A 144 38.39 23.54 -17.03
C THR A 144 39.89 23.61 -17.28
N PRO A 145 40.42 24.52 -18.12
CA PRO A 145 41.86 24.55 -18.36
C PRO A 145 42.69 24.78 -17.09
N GLY A 146 43.36 23.72 -16.62
CA GLY A 146 44.23 23.65 -15.45
C GLY A 146 43.53 23.34 -14.13
N SER A 147 42.24 23.00 -14.13
CA SER A 147 41.46 22.70 -12.92
C SER A 147 40.09 22.10 -13.28
N PHE A 148 39.20 21.94 -12.31
CA PHE A 148 37.83 21.50 -12.56
C PHE A 148 36.85 22.21 -11.64
N GLU A 149 35.61 22.33 -12.10
CA GLU A 149 34.52 22.91 -11.33
C GLU A 149 33.40 21.89 -11.12
N CYS A 150 32.78 21.95 -9.94
CA CYS A 150 31.61 21.15 -9.60
C CYS A 150 30.33 22.00 -9.63
N TYR A 151 29.28 21.41 -10.19
CA TYR A 151 27.92 21.94 -10.24
C TYR A 151 26.97 20.90 -9.64
N CYS A 152 25.94 21.28 -8.88
CA CYS A 152 24.97 20.30 -8.43
C CYS A 152 24.08 19.82 -9.58
N MET A 153 23.74 18.54 -9.56
CA MET A 153 22.82 17.96 -10.52
C MET A 153 21.39 18.45 -10.25
N ASP A 154 20.52 18.35 -11.26
CA ASP A 154 19.09 18.62 -11.08
C ASP A 154 18.54 17.83 -9.88
N GLY A 155 17.82 18.53 -8.99
CA GLY A 155 17.36 17.93 -7.73
C GLY A 155 18.27 18.17 -6.53
N TYR A 156 19.41 18.85 -6.69
CA TYR A 156 20.34 19.18 -5.62
C TYR A 156 20.66 20.69 -5.59
N LEU A 157 20.95 21.23 -4.39
CA LEU A 157 21.38 22.61 -4.18
C LEU A 157 22.73 22.68 -3.43
N PRO A 158 23.54 23.72 -3.67
CA PRO A 158 24.78 23.94 -2.95
C PRO A 158 24.48 24.34 -1.50
N ARG A 159 24.96 23.54 -0.55
CA ARG A 159 24.96 23.86 0.89
C ARG A 159 26.31 24.45 1.27
N ASN A 160 26.31 25.53 2.04
CA ASN A 160 27.52 26.25 2.50
C ASN A 160 28.33 26.91 1.36
N GLY A 161 27.67 27.41 0.32
CA GLY A 161 28.29 28.22 -0.73
C GLY A 161 27.39 28.37 -1.97
N SER A 162 28.00 28.64 -3.11
CA SER A 162 27.34 28.85 -4.41
C SER A 162 28.01 28.00 -5.49
N GLU A 163 27.34 27.82 -6.62
CA GLU A 163 27.93 27.20 -7.81
C GLU A 163 28.54 28.25 -8.75
N PRO A 164 29.60 27.89 -9.50
CA PRO A 164 30.41 26.67 -9.35
C PRO A 164 31.23 26.65 -8.05
N PHE A 165 31.64 25.46 -7.60
CA PHE A 165 32.53 25.30 -6.44
C PHE A 165 33.64 24.29 -6.70
N HIS A 166 34.77 24.45 -6.01
CA HIS A 166 35.90 23.53 -6.07
C HIS A 166 36.00 22.72 -4.75
N PRO A 167 35.89 21.37 -4.77
CA PRO A 167 35.64 20.57 -3.58
C PRO A 167 36.79 20.49 -2.57
N THR A 168 38.00 20.92 -2.96
CA THR A 168 39.17 20.98 -2.07
C THR A 168 39.36 22.34 -1.40
N THR A 169 38.83 23.42 -1.98
CA THR A 169 38.97 24.79 -1.46
C THR A 169 37.69 25.26 -0.79
N ASP A 170 36.54 24.84 -1.31
CA ASP A 170 35.23 25.27 -0.84
C ASP A 170 34.61 24.20 0.06
N ALA A 171 33.97 24.65 1.15
CA ALA A 171 33.21 23.77 2.03
C ALA A 171 31.83 23.38 1.47
N THR A 172 31.57 23.73 0.21
CA THR A 172 30.28 23.58 -0.46
C THR A 172 30.02 22.13 -0.85
N SER A 173 28.80 21.66 -0.65
CA SER A 173 28.38 20.30 -1.03
C SER A 173 26.95 20.28 -1.53
N CYS A 174 26.67 19.41 -2.49
CA CYS A 174 25.33 19.24 -3.03
C CYS A 174 24.45 18.46 -2.05
N THR A 175 23.29 19.02 -1.70
CA THR A 175 22.26 18.34 -0.92
C THR A 175 20.96 18.29 -1.68
N GLU A 176 20.23 17.17 -1.57
CA GLU A 176 18.94 16.99 -2.24
C GLU A 176 17.97 18.12 -1.86
N ILE A 177 17.19 18.59 -2.83
CA ILE A 177 16.23 19.66 -2.65
C ILE A 177 15.11 19.21 -1.74
N ASP A 178 14.99 19.90 -0.62
CA ASP A 178 13.91 19.76 0.36
C ASP A 178 13.31 21.15 0.65
N CYS A 179 12.09 21.37 0.18
CA CYS A 179 11.35 22.62 0.37
C CYS A 179 10.79 22.80 1.79
N GLY A 180 10.89 21.78 2.66
CA GLY A 180 10.35 21.83 4.03
C GLY A 180 8.83 21.98 4.06
N THR A 181 8.32 22.70 5.06
CA THR A 181 6.88 22.92 5.27
C THR A 181 6.32 23.94 4.26
N PRO A 182 5.24 23.62 3.52
CA PRO A 182 4.56 24.54 2.63
C PRO A 182 4.02 25.78 3.34
N PRO A 183 3.91 26.90 2.62
CA PRO A 183 3.39 28.16 3.16
C PRO A 183 1.95 28.02 3.64
N GLU A 184 1.63 28.71 4.73
CA GLU A 184 0.28 28.77 5.27
C GLU A 184 -0.58 29.76 4.46
N VAL A 185 -1.82 29.36 4.17
CA VAL A 185 -2.80 30.21 3.47
C VAL A 185 -3.81 30.74 4.50
N PRO A 186 -4.03 32.08 4.59
CA PRO A 186 -5.05 32.67 5.45
C PRO A 186 -6.43 32.12 5.14
N ASP A 187 -7.16 31.70 6.17
CA ASP A 187 -8.49 31.06 6.06
C ASP A 187 -8.52 29.84 5.11
N GLY A 188 -7.36 29.24 4.87
CA GLY A 188 -7.17 28.02 4.09
C GLY A 188 -6.55 26.89 4.89
N TYR A 189 -6.43 25.72 4.26
CA TYR A 189 -5.70 24.57 4.77
C TYR A 189 -5.17 23.72 3.61
N SER A 190 -4.08 22.98 3.84
CA SER A 190 -3.53 22.02 2.88
C SER A 190 -4.28 20.68 2.95
N ILE A 191 -4.52 20.07 1.80
CA ILE A 191 -5.25 18.81 1.67
C ILE A 191 -4.26 17.64 1.63
N GLY A 192 -4.39 16.72 2.57
CA GLY A 192 -3.60 15.48 2.61
C GLY A 192 -2.16 15.66 3.09
N ASN A 193 -1.37 14.57 2.99
CA ASN A 193 0.05 14.57 3.31
C ASN A 193 0.87 14.93 2.06
N TYR A 194 1.84 15.84 2.22
CA TYR A 194 2.76 16.24 1.14
C TYR A 194 4.17 15.72 1.42
N MET A 195 4.92 15.52 0.35
CA MET A 195 6.37 15.37 0.40
C MET A 195 7.03 16.72 0.08
N SER A 196 8.26 16.91 0.53
CA SER A 196 8.98 18.17 0.34
C SER A 196 10.09 18.10 -0.70
N ARG A 197 10.16 17.00 -1.46
CA ARG A 197 11.14 16.81 -2.56
C ARG A 197 10.79 17.65 -3.77
N LEU A 198 11.79 17.94 -4.61
CA LEU A 198 11.62 18.66 -5.88
C LEU A 198 10.42 18.14 -6.69
N GLY A 199 9.57 19.06 -7.16
CA GLY A 199 8.40 18.74 -7.98
C GLY A 199 7.19 18.20 -7.21
N SER A 200 7.29 18.03 -5.88
CA SER A 200 6.13 17.71 -5.04
C SER A 200 5.09 18.83 -5.10
N GLN A 201 3.81 18.47 -5.08
CA GLN A 201 2.70 19.41 -5.16
C GLN A 201 1.80 19.29 -3.93
N VAL A 202 1.43 20.42 -3.36
CA VAL A 202 0.44 20.51 -2.29
C VAL A 202 -0.79 21.27 -2.80
N ARG A 203 -1.98 20.75 -2.49
CA ARG A 203 -3.25 21.40 -2.83
C ARG A 203 -3.84 22.08 -1.62
N TYR A 204 -4.37 23.28 -1.80
CA TYR A 204 -5.03 24.04 -0.74
C TYR A 204 -6.54 24.13 -0.98
N ALA A 205 -7.30 24.18 0.11
CA ALA A 205 -8.72 24.48 0.13
C ALA A 205 -9.03 25.60 1.13
N CYS A 206 -10.09 26.36 0.86
CA CYS A 206 -10.60 27.33 1.81
C CYS A 206 -11.35 26.65 2.94
N ARG A 207 -11.25 27.21 4.15
CA ARG A 207 -12.02 26.81 5.31
C ARG A 207 -13.51 27.09 5.09
N GLU A 208 -14.34 26.42 5.88
CA GLU A 208 -15.79 26.57 5.80
C GLU A 208 -16.23 28.03 6.01
N GLY A 209 -17.05 28.57 5.09
CA GLY A 209 -17.46 29.98 5.11
C GLY A 209 -16.69 30.88 4.14
N PHE A 210 -15.66 30.35 3.47
CA PHE A 210 -14.87 31.06 2.46
C PHE A 210 -14.91 30.35 1.11
N PHE A 211 -14.84 31.12 0.02
CA PHE A 211 -14.77 30.59 -1.34
C PHE A 211 -13.54 31.14 -2.07
N SER A 212 -13.04 30.38 -3.04
CA SER A 212 -12.04 30.85 -3.98
C SER A 212 -12.61 30.88 -5.40
N VAL A 213 -12.13 31.81 -6.21
CA VAL A 213 -12.35 31.82 -7.65
C VAL A 213 -11.20 31.02 -8.28
N PRO A 214 -11.45 30.05 -9.18
CA PRO A 214 -10.45 29.05 -9.53
C PRO A 214 -9.46 29.63 -10.53
N GLU A 215 -8.17 29.67 -10.21
CA GLU A 215 -7.11 29.58 -11.24
C GLU A 215 -5.93 28.71 -10.82
N ASP A 216 -5.52 28.65 -9.55
CA ASP A 216 -4.42 27.74 -9.13
C ASP A 216 -4.47 27.47 -7.61
N THR A 217 -4.97 26.29 -7.21
CA THR A 217 -5.01 25.84 -5.79
C THR A 217 -3.77 25.04 -5.40
N VAL A 218 -2.78 24.96 -6.28
CA VAL A 218 -1.61 24.08 -6.15
C VAL A 218 -0.36 24.93 -5.94
N SER A 219 0.45 24.56 -4.96
CA SER A 219 1.82 25.05 -4.83
C SER A 219 2.78 23.90 -5.08
N SER A 220 3.85 24.17 -5.83
CA SER A 220 4.86 23.17 -6.19
C SER A 220 6.19 23.49 -5.51
N CYS A 221 6.93 22.45 -5.13
CA CYS A 221 8.31 22.59 -4.64
C CYS A 221 9.25 22.87 -5.83
N THR A 222 9.90 24.03 -5.80
CA THR A 222 10.72 24.56 -6.90
C THR A 222 12.17 24.08 -6.86
N ALA A 223 12.89 24.30 -7.96
CA ALA A 223 14.33 24.04 -8.05
C ALA A 223 15.17 24.89 -7.08
N GLN A 224 14.61 25.98 -6.54
CA GLN A 224 15.28 26.81 -5.54
C GLN A 224 15.15 26.27 -4.11
N GLY A 225 14.47 25.14 -3.89
CA GLY A 225 14.25 24.59 -2.56
C GLY A 225 13.25 25.39 -1.74
N THR A 226 12.33 26.09 -2.42
CA THR A 226 11.22 26.81 -1.81
C THR A 226 9.92 26.41 -2.49
N TRP A 227 8.82 26.45 -1.74
CA TRP A 227 7.49 26.27 -2.29
C TRP A 227 7.05 27.51 -3.08
N GLU A 228 6.38 27.33 -4.22
CA GLU A 228 5.75 28.42 -4.94
C GLU A 228 4.71 29.13 -4.05
N SER A 229 4.59 30.45 -4.20
CA SER A 229 3.57 31.18 -3.46
C SER A 229 2.17 30.70 -3.86
N PRO A 230 1.33 30.26 -2.90
CA PRO A 230 0.01 29.75 -3.20
C PRO A 230 -0.86 30.90 -3.72
N LYS A 231 -1.45 30.72 -4.90
CA LYS A 231 -2.34 31.70 -5.53
C LYS A 231 -3.79 31.62 -5.02
N LEU A 232 -4.02 30.81 -3.99
CA LEU A 232 -5.32 30.64 -3.37
C LEU A 232 -5.67 31.85 -2.50
N HIS A 233 -6.66 32.62 -2.92
CA HIS A 233 -7.25 33.69 -2.12
C HIS A 233 -8.66 33.30 -1.66
N CYS A 234 -8.82 33.12 -0.35
CA CYS A 234 -10.10 32.78 0.28
C CYS A 234 -10.90 34.06 0.59
N HIS A 235 -12.02 34.22 -0.10
CA HIS A 235 -12.95 35.33 0.09
C HIS A 235 -14.12 34.91 0.98
N GLU A 236 -14.57 35.78 1.85
CA GLU A 236 -15.66 35.49 2.79
C GLU A 236 -17.01 35.33 2.06
N ILE A 237 -17.76 34.27 2.38
CA ILE A 237 -19.13 34.06 1.88
C ILE A 237 -20.10 34.77 2.83
N LEU A 238 -20.60 35.93 2.42
CA LEU A 238 -21.67 36.63 3.14
C LEU A 238 -23.04 36.08 2.71
N THR A 239 -23.71 35.39 3.63
CA THR A 239 -25.06 34.86 3.38
C THR A 239 -26.11 35.93 3.63
N LYS A 240 -27.10 36.06 2.73
CA LYS A 240 -28.24 36.99 2.91
C LYS A 240 -29.42 36.26 3.56
N ILE A 241 -29.98 36.85 4.62
CA ILE A 241 -31.20 36.41 5.28
C ILE A 241 -32.37 37.18 4.64
N ASN A 242 -33.37 36.46 4.10
CA ASN A 242 -34.50 37.06 3.37
C ASN A 242 -35.82 36.84 4.13
N ASP A 243 -36.86 37.59 3.74
CA ASP A 243 -38.25 37.40 4.13
C ASP A 243 -38.48 37.23 5.65
N VAL A 244 -37.85 38.10 6.45
CA VAL A 244 -38.07 38.14 7.90
C VAL A 244 -39.46 38.67 8.19
N SER A 245 -40.24 37.96 9.00
CA SER A 245 -41.62 38.33 9.36
C SER A 245 -41.97 37.92 10.79
N VAL A 246 -42.98 38.58 11.36
CA VAL A 246 -43.47 38.35 12.73
C VAL A 246 -44.85 37.71 12.65
N PHE A 247 -45.11 36.72 13.50
CA PHE A 247 -46.42 36.09 13.64
C PHE A 247 -46.74 35.78 15.11
N ASN A 248 -48.03 35.72 15.44
CA ASN A 248 -48.52 35.44 16.79
C ASN A 248 -47.97 36.42 17.86
N ASP A 249 -47.72 37.67 17.45
CA ASP A 249 -47.21 38.81 18.24
C ASP A 249 -45.88 38.59 19.00
N THR A 250 -45.28 37.40 18.92
CA THR A 250 -44.13 36.99 19.74
C THR A 250 -43.11 36.13 18.98
N CYS A 251 -43.43 35.66 17.78
CA CYS A 251 -42.58 34.75 17.03
C CYS A 251 -42.05 35.41 15.75
N VAL A 252 -40.78 35.14 15.42
CA VAL A 252 -40.12 35.63 14.20
C VAL A 252 -39.76 34.44 13.32
N ARG A 253 -40.02 34.56 12.01
CA ARG A 253 -39.61 33.60 10.98
C ARG A 253 -38.83 34.27 9.86
N TRP A 254 -37.95 33.54 9.19
CA TRP A 254 -37.20 34.06 8.03
C TRP A 254 -36.88 32.95 7.02
N GLN A 255 -36.44 33.32 5.83
CA GLN A 255 -36.06 32.40 4.76
C GLN A 255 -34.56 32.49 4.44
N MET A 256 -34.00 31.37 3.98
CA MET A 256 -32.57 31.23 3.69
C MET A 256 -32.36 30.78 2.24
N ASN A 257 -31.58 31.55 1.46
CA ASN A 257 -31.37 31.31 0.02
C ASN A 257 -30.12 30.47 -0.32
N SER A 258 -29.46 29.80 0.64
CA SER A 258 -28.24 29.05 0.34
C SER A 258 -28.57 27.69 -0.28
N GLU A 259 -28.00 27.43 -1.46
CA GLU A 259 -28.19 26.21 -2.25
C GLU A 259 -27.53 24.95 -1.64
N ARG A 260 -26.73 25.08 -0.56
CA ARG A 260 -26.06 23.96 0.13
C ARG A 260 -26.60 23.75 1.54
N ILE A 261 -27.67 22.95 1.68
CA ILE A 261 -28.32 22.69 2.97
C ILE A 261 -28.12 21.23 3.36
N ASN A 262 -26.90 20.91 3.80
CA ASN A 262 -26.60 19.65 4.51
C ASN A 262 -25.96 19.91 5.90
N SER A 263 -25.96 21.16 6.39
CA SER A 263 -25.31 21.57 7.65
C SER A 263 -26.30 22.32 8.55
N LYS A 264 -26.31 22.03 9.85
CA LYS A 264 -27.05 22.81 10.86
C LYS A 264 -26.42 24.21 10.99
N ILE A 265 -27.21 25.26 10.84
CA ILE A 265 -26.78 26.66 10.95
C ILE A 265 -27.12 27.18 12.34
N VAL A 266 -26.18 27.89 12.96
CA VAL A 266 -26.39 28.56 14.25
C VAL A 266 -26.68 30.04 14.00
N TYR A 267 -27.88 30.49 14.38
CA TYR A 267 -28.31 31.88 14.34
C TYR A 267 -28.14 32.52 15.71
N VAL A 268 -27.71 33.78 15.73
CA VAL A 268 -27.65 34.66 16.89
C VAL A 268 -28.72 35.74 16.70
N ILE A 269 -29.72 35.72 17.58
CA ILE A 269 -30.87 36.62 17.56
C ILE A 269 -30.76 37.57 18.76
N SER A 270 -30.47 38.83 18.53
CA SER A 270 -30.37 39.86 19.57
C SER A 270 -31.62 40.73 19.60
N ILE A 271 -32.25 40.84 20.76
CA ILE A 271 -33.56 41.45 20.97
C ILE A 271 -33.38 42.66 21.86
N LYS A 272 -33.97 43.79 21.49
CA LYS A 272 -33.99 45.03 22.27
C LYS A 272 -35.42 45.55 22.39
N GLY A 273 -35.96 45.55 23.60
CA GLY A 273 -37.27 46.11 23.93
C GLY A 273 -37.13 47.51 24.53
N GLN A 274 -37.91 48.47 24.03
CA GLN A 274 -37.99 49.83 24.58
C GLN A 274 -39.43 50.10 25.02
N ARG A 275 -39.63 50.34 26.33
CA ARG A 275 -40.92 50.78 26.90
C ARG A 275 -41.07 52.30 26.76
N LEU A 276 -42.32 52.76 26.64
CA LEU A 276 -42.67 54.17 26.45
C LEU A 276 -42.59 55.03 27.73
N ASP A 277 -42.33 54.44 28.91
CA ASP A 277 -42.23 55.16 30.19
C ASP A 277 -40.77 55.47 30.62
N PRO A 278 -40.48 56.66 31.20
CA PRO A 278 -39.14 57.23 31.27
C PRO A 278 -38.31 56.82 32.49
N ILE A 279 -38.31 55.55 32.90
CA ILE A 279 -37.35 55.03 33.89
C ILE A 279 -36.91 53.62 33.47
N GLU A 280 -35.65 53.54 33.01
CA GLU A 280 -34.86 52.36 32.63
C GLU A 280 -35.53 50.98 32.76
N SER A 281 -36.00 50.44 31.63
CA SER A 281 -36.04 48.99 31.43
C SER A 281 -35.92 48.67 29.94
N VAL A 282 -34.70 48.80 29.40
CA VAL A 282 -34.37 48.24 28.09
C VAL A 282 -34.24 46.73 28.27
N HIS A 283 -35.19 45.97 27.73
CA HIS A 283 -35.11 44.50 27.74
C HIS A 283 -34.13 44.07 26.64
N GLU A 284 -32.92 43.65 27.00
CA GLU A 284 -31.94 43.12 26.05
C GLU A 284 -31.71 41.63 26.28
N GLU A 285 -31.92 40.83 25.24
CA GLU A 285 -31.80 39.37 25.30
C GLU A 285 -31.14 38.86 24.02
N THR A 286 -30.32 37.81 24.12
CA THR A 286 -29.73 37.15 22.94
C THR A 286 -30.00 35.66 22.97
N VAL A 287 -30.66 35.16 21.92
CA VAL A 287 -31.04 33.75 21.76
C VAL A 287 -30.20 33.13 20.66
N LYS A 288 -29.68 31.92 20.90
CA LYS A 288 -28.97 31.12 19.89
C LYS A 288 -29.89 30.01 19.39
N LEU A 289 -30.13 29.95 18.08
CA LEU A 289 -30.95 28.93 17.45
C LEU A 289 -30.12 28.10 16.48
N THR A 290 -30.05 26.79 16.69
CA THR A 290 -29.39 25.86 15.76
C THR A 290 -30.43 25.09 14.97
N THR A 291 -30.48 25.27 13.65
CA THR A 291 -31.48 24.62 12.79
C THR A 291 -30.94 24.34 11.38
N ASP A 292 -31.45 23.29 10.76
CA ASP A 292 -31.27 22.91 9.35
C ASP A 292 -32.50 23.24 8.48
N SER A 293 -33.52 23.88 9.07
CA SER A 293 -34.73 24.29 8.36
C SER A 293 -34.47 25.42 7.36
N ARG A 294 -35.14 25.37 6.20
CA ARG A 294 -35.16 26.44 5.18
C ARG A 294 -35.94 27.67 5.64
N THR A 295 -36.86 27.47 6.59
CA THR A 295 -37.70 28.51 7.18
C THR A 295 -37.62 28.41 8.71
N PRO A 296 -36.53 28.88 9.34
CA PRO A 296 -36.41 28.91 10.79
C PRO A 296 -37.50 29.76 11.45
N GLU A 297 -37.98 29.31 12.61
CA GLU A 297 -38.95 30.03 13.43
C GLU A 297 -38.50 30.02 14.89
N VAL A 298 -38.63 31.15 15.58
CA VAL A 298 -38.33 31.28 17.02
C VAL A 298 -39.40 32.12 17.70
N CYS A 299 -39.95 31.63 18.80
CA CYS A 299 -40.89 32.38 19.64
C CYS A 299 -40.18 32.92 20.87
N LEU A 300 -40.38 34.21 21.12
CA LEU A 300 -39.69 34.97 22.16
C LEU A 300 -40.66 35.30 23.30
N THR A 301 -40.17 35.27 24.54
CA THR A 301 -40.95 35.67 25.71
C THR A 301 -40.89 37.19 25.86
N LEU A 302 -41.85 37.89 25.24
CA LEU A 302 -41.90 39.34 25.17
C LEU A 302 -42.98 39.92 26.09
N TYR A 303 -42.74 41.09 26.66
CA TYR A 303 -43.72 41.78 27.49
C TYR A 303 -44.84 42.37 26.61
N PRO A 304 -46.12 42.30 27.04
CA PRO A 304 -47.23 42.95 26.34
C PRO A 304 -47.07 44.48 26.31
N GLY A 305 -47.61 45.15 25.27
CA GLY A 305 -47.56 46.60 25.10
C GLY A 305 -46.18 47.22 24.83
N THR A 306 -45.15 46.43 24.49
CA THR A 306 -43.75 46.89 24.40
C THR A 306 -43.22 46.82 22.95
N ASN A 307 -42.43 47.83 22.52
CA ASN A 307 -41.81 47.86 21.20
C ASN A 307 -40.48 47.10 21.20
N TYR A 308 -40.32 46.13 20.32
CA TYR A 308 -39.11 45.31 20.19
C TYR A 308 -38.44 45.50 18.84
N THR A 309 -37.11 45.53 18.84
CA THR A 309 -36.24 45.42 17.67
C THR A 309 -35.42 44.13 17.77
N VAL A 310 -35.43 43.32 16.72
CA VAL A 310 -34.76 42.02 16.67
C VAL A 310 -33.73 42.02 15.53
N HIS A 311 -32.48 41.70 15.87
CA HIS A 311 -31.37 41.53 14.95
C HIS A 311 -31.04 40.04 14.80
N ILE A 312 -31.04 39.54 13.57
CA ILE A 312 -30.76 38.12 13.27
C ILE A 312 -29.49 38.03 12.45
N SER A 313 -28.51 37.26 12.93
CA SER A 313 -27.24 37.02 12.25
C SER A 313 -26.80 35.55 12.37
N ILE A 314 -25.88 35.11 11.54
CA ILE A 314 -25.29 33.76 11.61
C ILE A 314 -24.03 33.81 12.49
N ALA A 315 -23.85 32.80 13.35
CA ALA A 315 -22.67 32.67 14.20
C ALA A 315 -21.43 32.20 13.41
N PRO A 316 -20.20 32.61 13.79
CA PRO A 316 -18.96 32.14 13.16
C PRO A 316 -18.84 30.61 13.13
N PRO A 317 -18.26 30.00 12.07
CA PRO A 317 -17.35 30.59 11.06
C PRO A 317 -18.04 31.23 9.84
N ARG A 318 -19.35 31.09 9.69
CA ARG A 318 -20.11 31.70 8.59
C ARG A 318 -20.58 33.09 9.00
N ARG A 319 -20.54 34.06 8.10
CA ARG A 319 -21.10 35.41 8.34
C ARG A 319 -22.31 35.67 7.46
N SER A 320 -23.21 36.51 7.97
CA SER A 320 -24.36 37.00 7.25
C SER A 320 -24.47 38.50 7.40
N VAL A 321 -25.12 39.14 6.43
CA VAL A 321 -25.64 40.49 6.65
C VAL A 321 -26.77 40.39 7.69
N PRO A 322 -26.69 41.11 8.83
CA PRO A 322 -27.73 41.03 9.86
C PRO A 322 -29.08 41.51 9.32
N ALA A 323 -30.13 40.72 9.50
CA ALA A 323 -31.49 41.16 9.21
C ALA A 323 -32.13 41.77 10.46
N VAL A 324 -32.89 42.86 10.30
CA VAL A 324 -33.47 43.63 11.40
C VAL A 324 -34.97 43.77 11.21
N ILE A 325 -35.75 43.49 12.25
CA ILE A 325 -37.22 43.66 12.25
C ILE A 325 -37.71 44.26 13.56
N GLY A 326 -38.69 45.17 13.50
CA GLY A 326 -39.30 45.81 14.66
C GLY A 326 -40.81 45.57 14.73
N PHE A 327 -41.36 45.33 15.93
CA PHE A 327 -42.79 45.08 16.15
C PHE A 327 -43.24 45.37 17.60
N GLN A 328 -44.56 45.44 17.83
CA GLN A 328 -45.19 45.74 19.13
C GLN A 328 -46.15 44.62 19.56
N THR A 329 -46.21 44.31 20.85
CA THR A 329 -47.03 43.24 21.45
C THR A 329 -48.41 43.74 21.95
N ALA A 330 -49.46 42.91 21.88
CA ALA A 330 -50.86 43.27 22.23
C ALA A 330 -51.17 43.25 23.75
N GLU A 331 -52.18 44.03 24.21
CA GLU A 331 -52.70 44.07 25.60
C GLU A 331 -53.89 43.10 25.81
N ASN A 332 -54.06 42.57 27.04
CA ASN A 332 -55.03 41.50 27.35
C ASN A 332 -56.27 41.97 28.15
N ASP A 333 -57.48 41.57 27.72
CA ASP A 333 -58.77 41.66 28.45
C ASP A 333 -59.23 40.29 29.02
N ILE A 334 -59.92 40.30 30.17
CA ILE A 334 -60.22 39.14 31.06
C ILE A 334 -61.70 38.67 30.92
N LEU A 335 -62.01 37.36 30.82
CA LEU A 335 -63.34 36.73 31.13
C LEU A 335 -63.27 35.17 31.30
N GLU A 336 -64.15 34.54 32.11
CA GLU A 336 -64.06 33.17 32.71
C GLU A 336 -64.29 31.91 31.82
N ASP A 337 -63.90 30.70 32.31
CA ASP A 337 -63.64 29.44 31.57
C ASP A 337 -64.60 28.28 31.93
N ASP A 338 -65.35 27.74 30.96
CA ASP A 338 -66.34 26.66 31.12
C ASP A 338 -65.74 25.22 31.09
N GLY A 339 -64.41 25.04 31.02
CA GLY A 339 -63.75 23.74 31.20
C GLY A 339 -64.03 22.65 30.15
N MET A 340 -64.72 22.96 29.05
CA MET A 340 -65.05 22.01 27.97
C MET A 340 -63.91 21.95 26.92
N PHE A 341 -63.53 20.74 26.49
CA PHE A 341 -62.48 20.52 25.49
C PHE A 341 -62.82 19.34 24.57
N ASN A 342 -62.37 19.38 23.32
CA ASN A 342 -62.47 18.26 22.38
C ASN A 342 -61.08 17.80 21.94
N ILE A 343 -60.98 16.59 21.38
CA ILE A 343 -59.73 16.00 20.92
C ILE A 343 -59.87 15.62 19.45
N SER A 344 -58.84 15.89 18.67
CA SER A 344 -58.76 15.55 17.24
C SER A 344 -57.39 14.96 16.93
N ILE A 345 -57.31 14.06 15.95
CA ILE A 345 -56.04 13.51 15.48
C ILE A 345 -55.37 14.58 14.61
N PHE A 346 -54.18 15.02 14.99
CA PHE A 346 -53.41 15.99 14.21
C PHE A 346 -52.53 15.28 13.16
N ASN A 347 -51.89 14.21 13.58
CA ASN A 347 -51.11 13.31 12.73
C ASN A 347 -51.11 11.91 13.37
N GLU A 348 -50.50 10.92 12.71
CA GLU A 348 -50.48 9.50 13.07
C GLU A 348 -50.09 9.20 14.55
N THR A 349 -49.31 10.07 15.19
CA THR A 349 -48.89 9.92 16.60
C THR A 349 -49.28 11.10 17.50
N CYS A 350 -49.92 12.15 16.96
CA CYS A 350 -50.15 13.39 17.71
C CYS A 350 -51.63 13.76 17.79
N LEU A 351 -52.06 14.17 18.98
CA LEU A 351 -53.42 14.62 19.29
C LEU A 351 -53.45 16.13 19.49
N LYS A 352 -54.48 16.78 18.95
CA LYS A 352 -54.83 18.19 19.17
C LYS A 352 -55.97 18.29 20.16
N LEU A 353 -55.78 19.00 21.26
CA LEU A 353 -56.86 19.29 22.22
C LEU A 353 -57.39 20.70 21.94
N ASN A 354 -58.63 20.88 21.50
CA ASN A 354 -59.18 22.23 21.33
C ASN A 354 -60.01 22.64 22.56
N ARG A 355 -59.52 23.65 23.28
CA ARG A 355 -60.20 24.22 24.46
C ARG A 355 -61.23 25.27 24.04
N HIS A 356 -62.44 25.20 24.60
CA HIS A 356 -63.54 26.12 24.25
C HIS A 356 -63.47 27.50 24.93
N SER A 357 -62.64 27.68 25.97
CA SER A 357 -62.60 28.92 26.76
C SER A 357 -61.79 30.07 26.17
N ARG A 358 -62.18 31.30 26.54
CA ARG A 358 -61.53 32.59 26.23
C ARG A 358 -60.70 33.17 27.39
N LYS A 359 -60.57 32.49 28.54
CA LYS A 359 -59.72 32.97 29.66
C LYS A 359 -58.24 32.66 29.36
N VAL A 360 -57.44 33.70 29.17
CA VAL A 360 -55.99 33.58 28.88
C VAL A 360 -55.27 33.18 30.18
N GLY A 361 -54.51 32.08 30.12
CA GLY A 361 -53.50 31.74 31.15
C GLY A 361 -53.93 30.83 32.30
N SER A 362 -55.17 30.33 32.36
CA SER A 362 -55.53 29.28 33.32
C SER A 362 -54.86 27.96 32.92
N GLU A 363 -53.87 27.56 33.72
CA GLU A 363 -53.13 26.31 33.55
C GLU A 363 -54.01 25.13 33.96
N HIS A 364 -54.29 24.25 33.00
CA HIS A 364 -55.10 23.08 33.21
C HIS A 364 -54.25 21.82 33.02
N MET A 365 -54.45 20.86 33.91
CA MET A 365 -53.72 19.60 33.90
C MET A 365 -54.63 18.50 33.38
N TYR A 366 -54.19 17.82 32.33
CA TYR A 366 -54.89 16.72 31.69
C TYR A 366 -54.17 15.42 32.00
N GLN A 367 -54.89 14.36 32.32
CA GLN A 367 -54.31 13.04 32.49
C GLN A 367 -54.58 12.20 31.25
N PHE A 368 -53.51 11.74 30.60
CA PHE A 368 -53.55 10.84 29.46
C PHE A 368 -53.38 9.41 29.97
N THR A 369 -54.24 8.51 29.51
CA THR A 369 -54.15 7.07 29.76
C THR A 369 -54.19 6.39 28.40
N VAL A 370 -53.07 5.81 27.98
CA VAL A 370 -52.88 5.17 26.67
C VAL A 370 -52.81 3.67 26.87
N LEU A 371 -53.68 2.94 26.17
CA LEU A 371 -53.75 1.48 26.19
C LEU A 371 -53.62 0.96 24.76
N GLY A 372 -52.57 0.20 24.47
CA GLY A 372 -52.32 -0.43 23.18
C GLY A 372 -52.52 -1.94 23.27
N GLN A 373 -53.26 -2.48 22.30
CA GLN A 373 -53.49 -3.91 22.16
C GLN A 373 -53.14 -4.33 20.73
N ARG A 374 -52.38 -5.42 20.58
CA ARG A 374 -52.10 -6.00 19.25
C ARG A 374 -53.10 -7.10 18.98
N TRP A 375 -53.81 -7.01 17.85
CA TRP A 375 -54.90 -7.93 17.52
C TRP A 375 -54.46 -9.39 17.29
N TYR A 376 -53.16 -9.65 17.08
CA TYR A 376 -52.60 -10.99 16.80
C TYR A 376 -51.72 -11.56 17.94
N LEU A 377 -51.55 -10.82 19.04
CA LEU A 377 -50.75 -11.24 20.20
C LEU A 377 -51.62 -11.17 21.45
N ASP A 378 -52.10 -12.32 21.92
CA ASP A 378 -53.01 -12.41 23.09
C ASP A 378 -52.41 -11.83 24.38
N ASN A 379 -51.07 -11.69 24.47
CA ASN A 379 -50.36 -11.24 25.67
C ASN A 379 -49.68 -9.86 25.56
N PHE A 380 -49.93 -9.06 24.52
CA PHE A 380 -49.33 -7.71 24.41
C PHE A 380 -50.28 -6.63 24.96
N SER A 381 -49.93 -6.06 26.12
CA SER A 381 -50.57 -4.87 26.68
C SER A 381 -49.55 -3.76 26.91
N HIS A 382 -49.61 -2.69 26.11
CA HIS A 382 -48.85 -1.48 26.36
C HIS A 382 -49.75 -0.46 27.06
N ALA A 383 -49.52 -0.23 28.35
CA ALA A 383 -50.25 0.77 29.13
C ALA A 383 -49.29 1.86 29.62
N THR A 384 -49.58 3.12 29.33
CA THR A 384 -48.84 4.27 29.87
C THR A 384 -49.80 5.37 30.29
N SER A 385 -49.50 6.07 31.38
CA SER A 385 -50.27 7.22 31.82
C SER A 385 -49.36 8.36 32.26
N PHE A 386 -49.72 9.57 31.89
CA PHE A 386 -48.94 10.76 32.21
C PHE A 386 -49.85 11.98 32.31
N ASN A 387 -49.41 12.96 33.09
CA ASN A 387 -50.11 14.23 33.21
C ASN A 387 -49.44 15.25 32.29
N PHE A 388 -50.26 16.02 31.59
CA PHE A 388 -49.86 17.07 30.70
C PHE A 388 -50.53 18.37 31.11
N THR A 389 -49.72 19.32 31.52
CA THR A 389 -50.18 20.62 32.00
C THR A 389 -49.88 21.66 30.94
N THR A 390 -50.89 22.45 30.57
CA THR A 390 -50.75 23.42 29.49
C THR A 390 -51.60 24.66 29.73
N ARG A 391 -51.10 25.78 29.22
CA ARG A 391 -51.80 27.07 29.15
C ARG A 391 -52.24 27.40 27.72
N GLU A 392 -51.86 26.58 26.75
CA GLU A 392 -52.18 26.75 25.34
C GLU A 392 -53.66 26.46 25.06
N ARG A 393 -54.22 27.13 24.05
CA ARG A 393 -55.63 26.96 23.66
C ARG A 393 -55.87 25.72 22.80
N VAL A 394 -54.87 25.36 21.98
CA VAL A 394 -54.89 24.18 21.12
C VAL A 394 -53.55 23.43 21.22
N PRO A 395 -53.22 22.85 22.39
CA PRO A 395 -51.97 22.12 22.53
C PRO A 395 -51.97 20.86 21.68
N VAL A 396 -50.81 20.57 21.11
CA VAL A 396 -50.52 19.33 20.40
C VAL A 396 -49.71 18.41 21.30
N VAL A 397 -50.22 17.21 21.56
CA VAL A 397 -49.55 16.19 22.37
C VAL A 397 -49.20 15.00 21.49
N CYS A 398 -47.91 14.76 21.30
CA CYS A 398 -47.42 13.61 20.53
C CYS A 398 -47.11 12.44 21.47
N LEU A 399 -47.62 11.27 21.11
CA LEU A 399 -47.53 10.03 21.87
C LEU A 399 -46.48 9.11 21.22
N ASN A 400 -45.65 8.46 22.05
CA ASN A 400 -44.70 7.45 21.59
C ASN A 400 -45.43 6.11 21.38
N LEU A 401 -46.02 5.93 20.20
CA LEU A 401 -46.82 4.76 19.84
C LEU A 401 -45.99 3.78 18.96
N TYR A 402 -46.16 2.48 19.18
CA TYR A 402 -45.55 1.44 18.34
C TYR A 402 -46.32 1.29 17.03
N PRO A 403 -45.65 1.01 15.89
CA PRO A 403 -46.32 0.77 14.61
C PRO A 403 -47.19 -0.49 14.64
N THR A 404 -48.15 -0.61 13.72
CA THR A 404 -49.07 -1.76 13.57
C THR A 404 -49.84 -2.13 14.86
N THR A 405 -50.13 -1.13 15.69
CA THR A 405 -50.82 -1.33 16.97
C THR A 405 -51.98 -0.33 17.08
N ASP A 406 -53.14 -0.83 17.52
CA ASP A 406 -54.31 -0.02 17.80
C ASP A 406 -54.25 0.47 19.24
N TYR A 407 -54.28 1.80 19.40
CA TYR A 407 -54.20 2.46 20.69
C TYR A 407 -55.53 3.12 21.03
N THR A 408 -55.92 3.00 22.30
CA THR A 408 -57.03 3.71 22.92
C THR A 408 -56.46 4.73 23.89
N VAL A 409 -56.77 6.00 23.69
CA VAL A 409 -56.28 7.12 24.51
C VAL A 409 -57.46 7.78 25.23
N ASN A 410 -57.45 7.72 26.56
CA ASN A 410 -58.38 8.43 27.42
C ASN A 410 -57.72 9.68 27.99
N VAL A 411 -58.39 10.82 27.88
CA VAL A 411 -57.91 12.08 28.45
C VAL A 411 -58.95 12.64 29.40
N SER A 412 -58.56 12.89 30.64
CA SER A 412 -59.40 13.48 31.68
C SER A 412 -58.84 14.80 32.17
N LEU A 413 -59.71 15.79 32.40
CA LEU A 413 -59.31 17.07 32.99
C LEU A 413 -59.25 16.96 34.52
N LEU A 414 -58.08 17.24 35.10
CA LEU A 414 -57.86 17.25 36.55
C LEU A 414 -58.21 18.63 37.13
N ARG A 415 -58.84 18.65 38.32
CA ARG A 415 -59.35 19.84 39.07
C ARG A 415 -60.59 20.56 38.52
N SER A 416 -61.37 19.97 37.61
CA SER A 416 -62.71 20.51 37.26
C SER A 416 -63.80 20.02 38.24
N PRO A 417 -64.77 20.86 38.63
CA PRO A 417 -65.91 20.46 39.48
C PRO A 417 -66.83 19.41 38.82
N LYS A 418 -66.72 19.21 37.50
CA LYS A 418 -67.32 18.08 36.76
C LYS A 418 -66.22 17.33 35.99
N PRO A 419 -66.01 16.03 36.22
CA PRO A 419 -65.03 15.26 35.46
C PRO A 419 -65.52 15.09 34.02
N HIS A 420 -64.83 15.73 33.08
CA HIS A 420 -65.03 15.52 31.65
C HIS A 420 -63.87 14.70 31.11
N SER A 421 -64.17 13.52 30.56
CA SER A 421 -63.18 12.63 29.93
C SER A 421 -63.57 12.33 28.48
N VAL A 422 -62.59 12.40 27.59
CA VAL A 422 -62.75 12.16 26.16
C VAL A 422 -61.82 11.01 25.75
N GLN A 423 -62.35 10.07 24.96
CA GLN A 423 -61.63 8.90 24.45
C GLN A 423 -61.44 9.02 22.94
N ILE A 424 -60.27 8.61 22.44
CA ILE A 424 -59.98 8.52 21.00
C ILE A 424 -59.14 7.29 20.68
N THR A 425 -59.37 6.70 19.51
CA THR A 425 -58.60 5.56 19.00
C THR A 425 -57.63 6.00 17.90
N ILE A 426 -56.40 5.49 17.94
CA ILE A 426 -55.33 5.76 16.99
C ILE A 426 -54.84 4.43 16.42
N ALA A 427 -54.95 4.24 15.11
CA ALA A 427 -54.36 3.13 14.39
C ALA A 427 -53.04 3.59 13.74
N THR A 428 -51.93 2.96 14.12
CA THR A 428 -50.60 3.29 13.56
C THR A 428 -50.35 2.50 12.27
N PRO A 429 -49.91 3.14 11.17
CA PRO A 429 -49.67 2.44 9.90
C PRO A 429 -48.49 1.46 9.99
N PRO A 430 -48.41 0.47 9.08
CA PRO A 430 -47.19 -0.32 8.91
C PRO A 430 -46.06 0.60 8.47
N ALA A 431 -44.88 0.46 9.08
CA ALA A 431 -43.71 1.25 8.67
C ALA A 431 -43.20 0.73 7.30
N VAL A 432 -43.66 1.35 6.21
CA VAL A 432 -43.34 0.95 4.81
C VAL A 432 -41.90 1.33 4.39
N LYS A 433 -40.98 1.64 5.31
CA LYS A 433 -39.60 1.98 4.95
C LYS A 433 -38.68 0.78 5.15
N GLN A 434 -37.89 0.47 4.13
CA GLN A 434 -36.80 -0.49 4.20
C GLN A 434 -35.72 0.05 5.15
N THR A 435 -35.60 -0.55 6.34
CA THR A 435 -34.70 -0.08 7.42
C THR A 435 -33.26 -0.56 7.25
N ILE A 436 -33.05 -1.59 6.42
CA ILE A 436 -31.77 -2.26 6.18
C ILE A 436 -31.12 -1.68 4.92
N SER A 437 -29.89 -1.21 5.04
CA SER A 437 -29.07 -0.74 3.92
C SER A 437 -27.68 -1.41 3.95
N ASN A 438 -26.98 -1.44 2.80
CA ASN A 438 -25.59 -1.92 2.69
C ASN A 438 -25.33 -3.31 3.30
N ILE A 439 -26.20 -4.30 3.04
CA ILE A 439 -25.88 -5.68 3.42
C ILE A 439 -24.69 -6.18 2.62
N SER A 440 -23.72 -6.76 3.32
CA SER A 440 -22.51 -7.32 2.71
C SER A 440 -22.06 -8.57 3.46
N GLY A 441 -21.48 -9.52 2.72
CA GLY A 441 -20.81 -10.69 3.27
C GLY A 441 -19.31 -10.46 3.35
N PHE A 442 -18.68 -10.88 4.45
CA PHE A 442 -17.23 -10.90 4.61
C PHE A 442 -16.81 -12.20 5.30
N ASN A 443 -15.56 -12.62 5.07
CA ASN A 443 -15.02 -13.88 5.61
C ASN A 443 -15.87 -15.13 5.26
N GLU A 444 -16.58 -15.09 4.13
CA GLU A 444 -17.42 -16.16 3.54
C GLU A 444 -18.66 -16.60 4.32
N THR A 445 -18.65 -16.48 5.65
CA THR A 445 -19.73 -16.94 6.54
C THR A 445 -20.36 -15.82 7.37
N CYS A 446 -19.81 -14.61 7.37
CA CYS A 446 -20.28 -13.50 8.18
C CYS A 446 -21.00 -12.44 7.35
N LEU A 447 -22.05 -11.87 7.93
CA LEU A 447 -22.87 -10.82 7.35
C LEU A 447 -22.79 -9.55 8.19
N ARG A 448 -22.70 -8.40 7.51
CA ARG A 448 -22.78 -7.07 8.12
C ARG A 448 -23.75 -6.20 7.33
N TRP A 449 -24.55 -5.40 8.02
CA TRP A 449 -25.49 -4.46 7.40
C TRP A 449 -25.61 -3.17 8.20
N ASN A 450 -26.10 -2.11 7.56
CA ASN A 450 -26.33 -0.82 8.20
C ASN A 450 -27.81 -0.64 8.54
N ILE A 451 -28.07 -0.12 9.74
CA ILE A 451 -29.40 0.17 10.24
C ILE A 451 -29.67 1.67 10.13
N ILE A 452 -30.75 2.04 9.45
CA ILE A 452 -31.24 3.42 9.43
C ILE A 452 -32.20 3.58 10.62
N LYS A 453 -31.68 3.89 11.82
CA LYS A 453 -32.50 4.12 13.02
C LYS A 453 -32.18 5.41 13.78
N THR A 454 -33.16 5.90 14.52
CA THR A 454 -33.01 6.83 15.64
C THR A 454 -32.60 6.07 16.90
N VAL A 455 -31.75 6.68 17.71
CA VAL A 455 -30.95 6.11 18.82
C VAL A 455 -31.78 5.28 19.83
N ASP A 456 -31.18 4.17 20.30
CA ASP A 456 -31.53 3.28 21.43
C ASP A 456 -32.77 2.35 21.40
N MET A 457 -33.39 2.11 20.24
CA MET A 457 -34.36 0.99 20.12
C MET A 457 -33.67 -0.30 19.67
N GLU A 458 -33.95 -1.42 20.36
CA GLU A 458 -33.54 -2.77 19.97
C GLU A 458 -34.44 -3.27 18.84
N GLU A 459 -33.85 -3.62 17.69
CA GLU A 459 -34.59 -4.14 16.54
C GLU A 459 -34.36 -5.64 16.42
N MET A 460 -35.41 -6.39 16.07
CA MET A 460 -35.34 -7.84 15.89
C MET A 460 -35.34 -8.18 14.39
N TYR A 461 -34.41 -9.05 14.01
CA TYR A 461 -34.19 -9.50 12.65
C TYR A 461 -34.47 -10.99 12.54
N LEU A 462 -35.31 -11.36 11.57
CA LEU A 462 -35.57 -12.73 11.16
C LEU A 462 -34.62 -13.08 10.01
N PHE A 463 -33.78 -14.09 10.24
CA PHE A 463 -32.94 -14.70 9.22
C PHE A 463 -33.64 -15.93 8.67
N HIS A 464 -33.80 -16.00 7.35
CA HIS A 464 -34.25 -17.18 6.64
C HIS A 464 -33.20 -17.56 5.60
N ILE A 465 -32.52 -18.68 5.82
CA ILE A 465 -31.35 -19.10 5.06
C ILE A 465 -31.65 -20.44 4.43
N TRP A 466 -31.53 -20.53 3.12
CA TRP A 466 -31.56 -21.80 2.42
C TRP A 466 -30.30 -21.96 1.58
N GLY A 467 -29.80 -23.19 1.49
CA GLY A 467 -28.63 -23.56 0.73
C GLY A 467 -28.92 -24.73 -0.19
N GLN A 468 -28.42 -24.63 -1.42
CA GLN A 468 -28.55 -25.68 -2.41
C GLN A 468 -27.20 -25.95 -3.07
N ARG A 469 -26.91 -27.25 -3.30
CA ARG A 469 -25.73 -27.69 -4.03
C ARG A 469 -26.16 -28.15 -5.42
N TRP A 470 -25.50 -27.63 -6.46
CA TRP A 470 -25.83 -27.99 -7.84
C TRP A 470 -25.39 -29.43 -8.19
N TYR A 471 -24.30 -29.90 -7.58
CA TYR A 471 -23.73 -31.26 -7.77
C TYR A 471 -24.46 -32.33 -6.93
N GLN A 472 -25.14 -31.93 -5.85
CA GLN A 472 -25.88 -32.82 -4.97
C GLN A 472 -27.34 -32.34 -4.85
N LYS A 473 -28.19 -32.74 -5.82
CA LYS A 473 -29.59 -32.26 -5.92
C LYS A 473 -30.46 -32.55 -4.69
N GLU A 474 -30.15 -33.59 -3.93
CA GLU A 474 -30.85 -33.95 -2.69
C GLU A 474 -30.48 -33.04 -1.51
N PHE A 475 -29.39 -32.28 -1.62
CA PHE A 475 -28.95 -31.39 -0.56
C PHE A 475 -29.74 -30.08 -0.62
N VAL A 476 -30.72 -29.97 0.28
CA VAL A 476 -31.44 -28.74 0.60
C VAL A 476 -31.30 -28.52 2.10
N ARG A 477 -30.61 -27.43 2.48
CA ARG A 477 -30.45 -27.04 3.88
C ARG A 477 -31.19 -25.75 4.13
N GLU A 478 -32.07 -25.73 5.11
CA GLU A 478 -32.86 -24.55 5.46
C GLU A 478 -32.74 -24.29 6.97
N MET A 479 -32.62 -23.02 7.36
CA MET A 479 -32.48 -22.59 8.75
C MET A 479 -33.14 -21.23 8.92
N THR A 480 -33.87 -21.08 10.03
CA THR A 480 -34.55 -19.83 10.39
C THR A 480 -34.32 -19.53 11.86
N PHE A 481 -33.87 -18.31 12.18
CA PHE A 481 -33.64 -17.87 13.56
C PHE A 481 -33.76 -16.34 13.67
N ASN A 482 -33.88 -15.86 14.90
CA ASN A 482 -34.05 -14.43 15.19
C ASN A 482 -32.85 -13.89 15.97
N ILE A 483 -32.47 -12.65 15.70
CA ILE A 483 -31.46 -11.91 16.47
C ILE A 483 -32.03 -10.54 16.83
N SER A 484 -31.82 -10.09 18.07
CA SER A 484 -32.10 -8.73 18.50
C SER A 484 -30.80 -7.94 18.67
N THR A 485 -30.78 -6.70 18.18
CA THR A 485 -29.58 -5.85 18.28
C THR A 485 -29.91 -4.37 18.33
N SER A 486 -29.15 -3.65 19.14
CA SER A 486 -29.18 -2.19 19.24
C SER A 486 -28.00 -1.51 18.53
N SER A 487 -27.11 -2.26 17.88
CA SER A 487 -25.98 -1.69 17.11
C SER A 487 -26.47 -0.91 15.88
N GLN A 488 -25.65 -0.01 15.32
CA GLN A 488 -25.90 0.64 14.01
C GLN A 488 -25.33 -0.17 12.83
N ASP A 489 -24.40 -1.08 13.12
CA ASP A 489 -23.66 -1.91 12.17
C ASP A 489 -23.50 -3.35 12.67
N PRO A 490 -24.60 -4.12 12.80
CA PRO A 490 -24.53 -5.47 13.37
C PRO A 490 -23.74 -6.44 12.50
N GLU A 491 -23.13 -7.41 13.17
CA GLU A 491 -22.31 -8.45 12.56
C GLU A 491 -22.76 -9.82 13.08
N VAL A 492 -22.98 -10.77 12.18
CA VAL A 492 -23.42 -12.14 12.51
C VAL A 492 -22.67 -13.14 11.63
N CYS A 493 -22.04 -14.13 12.25
CA CYS A 493 -21.38 -15.23 11.56
C CYS A 493 -22.23 -16.51 11.59
N LEU A 494 -22.35 -17.17 10.45
CA LEU A 494 -23.23 -18.32 10.21
C LEU A 494 -22.43 -19.63 10.12
N GLU A 495 -22.93 -20.70 10.72
CA GLU A 495 -22.35 -22.05 10.59
C GLU A 495 -22.79 -22.73 9.29
N LEU A 496 -22.15 -22.34 8.18
CA LEU A 496 -22.48 -22.81 6.83
C LEU A 496 -21.61 -24.01 6.40
N HIS A 497 -22.18 -24.91 5.59
CA HIS A 497 -21.41 -26.04 5.06
C HIS A 497 -20.52 -25.59 3.90
N PRO A 498 -19.33 -26.19 3.74
CA PRO A 498 -18.41 -25.85 2.65
C PRO A 498 -18.99 -26.19 1.26
N GLY A 499 -18.48 -25.52 0.23
CA GLY A 499 -18.82 -25.74 -1.18
C GLY A 499 -20.29 -25.53 -1.52
N THR A 500 -20.98 -24.64 -0.81
CA THR A 500 -22.45 -24.50 -0.90
C THR A 500 -22.85 -23.06 -1.18
N ASN A 501 -23.84 -22.88 -2.06
CA ASN A 501 -24.44 -21.58 -2.34
C ASN A 501 -25.66 -21.40 -1.46
N TYR A 502 -25.61 -20.40 -0.59
CA TYR A 502 -26.68 -20.03 0.33
C TYR A 502 -27.32 -18.73 -0.12
N ASN A 503 -28.64 -18.65 -0.07
CA ASN A 503 -29.37 -17.41 -0.12
C ASN A 503 -29.89 -17.09 1.28
N VAL A 504 -29.57 -15.88 1.75
CA VAL A 504 -29.90 -15.38 3.07
C VAL A 504 -30.91 -14.26 2.90
N SER A 505 -32.14 -14.51 3.31
CA SER A 505 -33.20 -13.52 3.42
C SER A 505 -33.20 -12.93 4.83
N LEU A 506 -32.83 -11.65 4.94
CA LEU A 506 -32.84 -10.88 6.17
C LEU A 506 -34.07 -9.98 6.20
N ARG A 507 -34.91 -10.10 7.24
CA ARG A 507 -36.09 -9.25 7.41
C ARG A 507 -36.09 -8.60 8.80
N ALA A 508 -36.19 -7.28 8.85
CA ALA A 508 -36.49 -6.57 10.10
C ALA A 508 -37.98 -6.76 10.44
N LEU A 509 -38.33 -7.00 11.70
CA LEU A 509 -39.75 -7.13 12.09
C LEU A 509 -40.53 -5.82 11.93
N SER A 510 -39.85 -4.67 12.02
CA SER A 510 -40.43 -3.37 11.71
C SER A 510 -40.68 -3.11 10.22
N SER A 511 -40.24 -3.99 9.32
CA SER A 511 -40.33 -3.81 7.86
C SER A 511 -41.03 -5.00 7.17
N GLU A 512 -41.78 -4.72 6.11
CA GLU A 512 -42.43 -5.76 5.30
C GLU A 512 -41.52 -6.36 4.23
N LEU A 513 -40.44 -5.67 3.84
CA LEU A 513 -39.58 -6.08 2.74
C LEU A 513 -38.31 -6.79 3.23
N PRO A 514 -38.10 -8.08 2.87
CA PRO A 514 -36.83 -8.76 3.14
C PRO A 514 -35.73 -8.32 2.16
N VAL A 515 -34.49 -8.32 2.63
CA VAL A 515 -33.29 -8.16 1.79
C VAL A 515 -32.65 -9.53 1.60
N VAL A 516 -32.40 -9.92 0.36
CA VAL A 516 -31.78 -11.20 0.03
C VAL A 516 -30.34 -11.00 -0.44
N ILE A 517 -29.40 -11.75 0.13
CA ILE A 517 -27.99 -11.81 -0.28
C ILE A 517 -27.58 -13.26 -0.52
N SER A 518 -26.73 -13.49 -1.52
CA SER A 518 -26.16 -14.80 -1.80
C SER A 518 -24.74 -14.91 -1.22
N LEU A 519 -24.48 -15.99 -0.47
CA LEU A 519 -23.18 -16.35 0.08
C LEU A 519 -22.71 -17.66 -0.53
N THR A 520 -21.42 -17.76 -0.83
CA THR A 520 -20.81 -18.97 -1.41
C THR A 520 -19.61 -19.39 -0.58
N THR A 521 -19.69 -20.52 0.11
CA THR A 521 -18.63 -21.02 1.00
C THR A 521 -17.60 -21.84 0.24
N GLN A 522 -16.29 -21.63 0.47
CA GLN A 522 -15.23 -22.41 -0.21
C GLN A 522 -15.35 -23.91 0.03
N ILE A 523 -14.75 -24.68 -0.88
CA ILE A 523 -14.54 -26.11 -0.67
C ILE A 523 -13.44 -26.37 0.36
N THR A 524 -13.58 -27.44 1.12
CA THR A 524 -12.55 -27.94 2.05
C THR A 524 -11.92 -29.21 1.50
N GLU A 525 -10.92 -29.76 2.19
CA GLU A 525 -10.26 -31.00 1.77
C GLU A 525 -11.30 -32.12 1.53
N PRO A 526 -11.24 -32.83 0.39
CA PRO A 526 -12.18 -33.91 0.13
C PRO A 526 -12.04 -35.01 1.19
N PRO A 527 -13.10 -35.82 1.43
CA PRO A 527 -13.00 -36.94 2.34
C PRO A 527 -11.86 -37.87 1.92
N LEU A 528 -11.18 -38.45 2.92
CA LEU A 528 -10.14 -39.44 2.67
C LEU A 528 -10.69 -40.60 1.81
N PRO A 529 -9.95 -41.06 0.80
CA PRO A 529 -10.36 -42.21 0.01
C PRO A 529 -10.58 -43.44 0.90
N GLU A 530 -11.75 -44.07 0.79
CA GLU A 530 -12.06 -45.31 1.52
C GLU A 530 -11.30 -46.50 0.91
N VAL A 531 -10.10 -46.77 1.42
CA VAL A 531 -9.24 -47.87 0.96
C VAL A 531 -8.77 -48.74 2.12
N GLU A 532 -8.75 -50.06 1.91
CA GLU A 532 -8.12 -51.01 2.83
C GLU A 532 -6.65 -51.20 2.46
N PHE A 533 -5.75 -50.87 3.38
CA PHE A 533 -4.31 -51.00 3.16
C PHE A 533 -3.85 -52.46 3.22
N PHE A 534 -3.06 -52.90 2.25
CA PHE A 534 -2.37 -54.19 2.31
C PHE A 534 -1.01 -54.16 1.61
N THR A 535 -0.17 -55.15 1.93
CA THR A 535 1.15 -55.33 1.33
C THR A 535 1.20 -56.62 0.53
N VAL A 536 1.65 -56.56 -0.71
CA VAL A 536 1.83 -57.72 -1.59
C VAL A 536 3.32 -58.05 -1.67
N HIS A 537 3.66 -59.29 -1.30
CA HIS A 537 4.99 -59.87 -1.44
C HIS A 537 4.94 -60.99 -2.46
N GLY A 538 5.68 -60.88 -3.55
CA GLY A 538 5.89 -62.02 -4.46
C GLY A 538 4.65 -62.58 -5.18
N GLY A 539 3.50 -61.88 -5.16
CA GLY A 539 2.20 -62.37 -5.63
C GLY A 539 1.65 -61.63 -6.86
N PRO A 540 0.45 -62.01 -7.37
CA PRO A 540 -0.22 -61.30 -8.45
C PRO A 540 -0.52 -59.84 -8.05
N LEU A 541 -0.41 -58.93 -9.02
CA LEU A 541 -0.65 -57.50 -8.77
C LEU A 541 -2.11 -57.26 -8.33
N PRO A 542 -2.33 -56.37 -7.35
CA PRO A 542 -3.66 -56.15 -6.82
C PRO A 542 -4.55 -55.34 -7.78
N HIS A 543 -5.86 -55.52 -7.62
CA HIS A 543 -6.89 -54.77 -8.34
C HIS A 543 -7.46 -53.69 -7.41
N LEU A 544 -7.32 -52.42 -7.79
CA LEU A 544 -7.84 -51.30 -7.02
C LEU A 544 -9.35 -51.21 -7.22
N ARG A 545 -10.10 -51.50 -6.15
CA ARG A 545 -11.55 -51.32 -6.12
C ARG A 545 -11.88 -49.89 -5.72
N LEU A 546 -12.06 -49.01 -6.70
CA LEU A 546 -12.36 -47.60 -6.52
C LEU A 546 -13.87 -47.39 -6.34
N ARG A 547 -14.25 -46.68 -5.28
CA ARG A 547 -15.63 -46.23 -5.00
C ARG A 547 -15.72 -44.73 -5.07
N LYS A 548 -16.86 -44.23 -5.55
CA LYS A 548 -17.17 -42.81 -5.50
C LYS A 548 -17.31 -42.35 -4.04
N ALA A 549 -16.56 -41.33 -3.68
CA ALA A 549 -16.56 -40.75 -2.34
C ALA A 549 -17.72 -39.75 -2.19
N LYS A 550 -18.19 -39.55 -0.95
CA LYS A 550 -19.30 -38.65 -0.67
C LYS A 550 -18.87 -37.19 -0.80
N GLU A 551 -19.59 -36.40 -1.59
CA GLU A 551 -19.30 -34.97 -1.87
C GLU A 551 -19.67 -34.04 -0.69
N LYS A 552 -19.26 -34.39 0.55
CA LYS A 552 -19.59 -33.62 1.77
C LYS A 552 -18.86 -32.27 1.83
N ASN A 553 -17.59 -32.25 1.41
CA ASN A 553 -16.67 -31.12 1.55
C ASN A 553 -16.54 -30.28 0.26
N GLY A 554 -17.26 -30.67 -0.79
CA GLY A 554 -17.23 -30.06 -2.12
C GLY A 554 -17.51 -31.10 -3.22
N PRO A 555 -17.70 -30.65 -4.48
CA PRO A 555 -17.79 -31.56 -5.63
C PRO A 555 -16.47 -32.29 -5.81
N ILE A 556 -16.53 -33.57 -6.16
CA ILE A 556 -15.33 -34.33 -6.53
C ILE A 556 -15.13 -34.20 -8.03
N SER A 557 -13.92 -33.85 -8.43
CA SER A 557 -13.58 -33.57 -9.83
C SER A 557 -12.90 -34.76 -10.48
N SER A 558 -11.91 -35.36 -9.81
CA SER A 558 -11.19 -36.52 -10.33
C SER A 558 -10.61 -37.42 -9.24
N TYR A 559 -10.34 -38.65 -9.65
CA TYR A 559 -9.61 -39.66 -8.90
C TYR A 559 -8.33 -39.98 -9.67
N GLN A 560 -7.21 -40.03 -8.96
CA GLN A 560 -5.92 -40.35 -9.54
C GLN A 560 -5.23 -41.47 -8.78
N VAL A 561 -4.63 -42.39 -9.53
CA VAL A 561 -3.84 -43.50 -8.99
C VAL A 561 -2.38 -43.21 -9.27
N LEU A 562 -1.60 -43.03 -8.19
CA LEU A 562 -0.18 -42.69 -8.25
C LEU A 562 0.65 -43.90 -7.86
N VAL A 563 1.68 -44.20 -8.64
CA VAL A 563 2.64 -45.28 -8.35
C VAL A 563 3.99 -44.63 -8.05
N LEU A 564 4.40 -44.71 -6.79
CA LEU A 564 5.60 -44.08 -6.27
C LEU A 564 6.62 -45.15 -5.83
N PRO A 565 7.93 -44.93 -5.99
CA PRO A 565 8.94 -45.75 -5.31
C PRO A 565 8.72 -45.72 -3.80
N LEU A 566 8.85 -46.88 -3.12
CA LEU A 566 8.59 -46.98 -1.68
C LEU A 566 9.46 -46.03 -0.84
N ALA A 567 10.68 -45.73 -1.30
CA ALA A 567 11.60 -44.78 -0.67
C ALA A 567 11.04 -43.34 -0.57
N LEU A 568 10.09 -42.96 -1.43
CA LEU A 568 9.49 -41.63 -1.47
C LEU A 568 8.17 -41.53 -0.69
N GLN A 569 7.71 -42.61 -0.04
CA GLN A 569 6.43 -42.60 0.67
C GLN A 569 6.36 -41.53 1.78
N ASN A 570 7.47 -41.29 2.50
CA ASN A 570 7.50 -40.34 3.61
C ASN A 570 7.78 -38.89 3.16
N THR A 571 8.24 -38.69 1.93
CA THR A 571 8.58 -37.37 1.37
C THR A 571 7.51 -36.85 0.41
N PHE A 572 6.54 -37.69 0.04
CA PHE A 572 5.46 -37.33 -0.86
C PHE A 572 4.43 -36.41 -0.19
N SER A 573 4.17 -35.27 -0.83
CA SER A 573 3.09 -34.35 -0.46
C SER A 573 1.87 -34.55 -1.37
N CYS A 574 0.69 -34.72 -0.78
CA CYS A 574 -0.56 -34.92 -1.53
C CYS A 574 -0.92 -33.72 -2.43
N ASP A 575 -0.55 -32.51 -1.99
CA ASP A 575 -0.80 -31.24 -2.70
C ASP A 575 0.21 -30.98 -3.82
N SER A 576 1.18 -31.86 -4.05
CA SER A 576 2.12 -31.69 -5.14
C SER A 576 1.42 -31.84 -6.50
N GLU A 577 1.52 -30.80 -7.33
CA GLU A 577 1.01 -30.83 -8.72
C GLU A 577 1.86 -31.73 -9.63
N GLY A 578 3.08 -32.05 -9.20
CA GLY A 578 4.08 -32.79 -9.98
C GLY A 578 3.98 -34.31 -9.81
N ALA A 579 3.09 -34.95 -10.55
CA ALA A 579 3.25 -36.37 -10.87
C ALA A 579 3.47 -36.49 -12.38
N SER A 580 4.66 -36.94 -12.77
CA SER A 580 5.06 -37.04 -14.17
C SER A 580 4.38 -38.23 -14.85
N SER A 581 4.23 -38.19 -16.18
CA SER A 581 3.86 -39.39 -16.92
C SER A 581 5.06 -40.34 -17.01
N PHE A 582 4.82 -41.64 -17.18
CA PHE A 582 5.89 -42.63 -17.34
C PHE A 582 6.90 -42.29 -18.45
N PHE A 583 6.49 -41.51 -19.45
CA PHE A 583 7.31 -41.09 -20.60
C PHE A 583 8.02 -39.74 -20.41
N SER A 584 7.99 -39.18 -19.20
CA SER A 584 8.71 -37.93 -18.87
C SER A 584 10.23 -38.10 -19.01
N ASN A 585 10.90 -37.10 -19.59
CA ASN A 585 12.36 -37.05 -19.72
C ASN A 585 13.09 -36.76 -18.39
N THR A 586 12.37 -36.50 -17.31
CA THR A 586 12.93 -36.33 -15.96
C THR A 586 13.25 -37.70 -15.36
N SER A 587 14.38 -37.78 -14.65
CA SER A 587 14.95 -39.02 -14.12
C SER A 587 13.94 -39.99 -13.48
N ASP A 588 14.22 -41.28 -13.63
CA ASP A 588 13.55 -42.53 -13.15
C ASP A 588 13.22 -42.60 -11.63
N ALA A 589 13.23 -41.46 -10.94
CA ALA A 589 13.11 -41.25 -9.50
C ALA A 589 11.75 -40.67 -9.08
N ASP A 590 11.05 -39.90 -9.91
CA ASP A 590 9.75 -39.33 -9.56
C ASP A 590 8.65 -40.31 -10.00
N GLY A 591 7.82 -40.78 -9.07
CA GLY A 591 6.74 -41.71 -9.41
C GLY A 591 5.79 -41.20 -10.50
N TYR A 592 4.96 -42.09 -11.04
CA TYR A 592 4.10 -41.79 -12.19
C TYR A 592 2.61 -41.92 -11.87
N VAL A 593 1.79 -41.22 -12.64
CA VAL A 593 0.33 -41.39 -12.62
C VAL A 593 -0.04 -42.61 -13.47
N ALA A 594 -0.66 -43.62 -12.85
CA ALA A 594 -1.13 -44.82 -13.52
C ALA A 594 -2.53 -44.65 -14.13
N ALA A 595 -3.38 -43.81 -13.50
CA ALA A 595 -4.72 -43.51 -13.99
C ALA A 595 -5.21 -42.15 -13.51
N GLU A 596 -5.95 -41.44 -14.35
CA GLU A 596 -6.81 -40.32 -13.95
C GLU A 596 -8.22 -40.53 -14.49
N LEU A 597 -9.20 -40.54 -13.59
CA LEU A 597 -10.61 -40.74 -13.89
C LEU A 597 -11.41 -39.52 -13.41
N LEU A 598 -12.30 -39.01 -14.26
CA LEU A 598 -13.21 -37.95 -13.85
C LEU A 598 -14.28 -38.54 -12.95
N ALA A 599 -14.73 -37.79 -11.94
CA ALA A 599 -15.69 -38.29 -10.95
C ALA A 599 -17.05 -38.71 -11.55
N LYS A 600 -17.41 -38.16 -12.71
CA LYS A 600 -18.59 -38.54 -13.49
C LYS A 600 -18.49 -39.93 -14.13
N ASP A 601 -17.26 -40.41 -14.35
CA ASP A 601 -16.98 -41.67 -15.04
C ASP A 601 -16.77 -42.82 -14.04
N VAL A 602 -16.75 -42.53 -12.73
CA VAL A 602 -16.64 -43.52 -11.66
C VAL A 602 -18.05 -43.92 -11.19
N PRO A 603 -18.43 -45.21 -11.31
CA PRO A 603 -19.74 -45.69 -10.88
C PRO A 603 -19.88 -45.72 -9.34
N ASP A 604 -21.13 -45.67 -8.87
CA ASP A 604 -21.44 -45.79 -7.43
C ASP A 604 -21.18 -47.22 -6.90
N GLU A 605 -21.45 -48.23 -7.73
CA GLU A 605 -21.08 -49.63 -7.54
C GLU A 605 -19.64 -49.84 -8.04
N ALA A 606 -18.70 -49.99 -7.11
CA ALA A 606 -17.25 -49.90 -7.30
C ALA A 606 -16.65 -50.41 -8.65
N MET A 607 -15.66 -49.69 -9.19
CA MET A 607 -14.89 -50.07 -10.38
C MET A 607 -13.54 -50.69 -10.00
N GLU A 608 -13.05 -51.65 -10.79
CA GLU A 608 -11.73 -52.27 -10.59
C GLU A 608 -10.69 -51.75 -11.59
N ILE A 609 -9.51 -51.36 -11.08
CA ILE A 609 -8.36 -50.89 -11.86
C ILE A 609 -7.17 -51.81 -11.56
N PRO A 610 -6.79 -52.73 -12.47
CA PRO A 610 -5.59 -53.56 -12.29
C PRO A 610 -4.34 -52.70 -12.46
N ILE A 611 -3.36 -52.82 -11.56
CA ILE A 611 -2.11 -52.04 -11.69
C ILE A 611 -1.16 -52.69 -12.70
N GLY A 612 -0.65 -51.90 -13.65
CA GLY A 612 0.33 -52.34 -14.64
C GLY A 612 -0.23 -53.13 -15.82
N ASP A 613 -1.52 -52.96 -16.13
CA ASP A 613 -2.24 -53.68 -17.21
C ASP A 613 -1.93 -53.18 -18.63
N ARG A 614 -1.10 -52.13 -18.78
CA ARG A 614 -0.73 -51.52 -20.08
C ARG A 614 -1.91 -50.86 -20.79
N LEU A 615 -2.96 -50.48 -20.07
CA LEU A 615 -4.08 -49.72 -20.61
C LEU A 615 -3.94 -48.22 -20.29
N TYR A 616 -4.67 -47.41 -21.05
CA TYR A 616 -4.78 -45.97 -20.79
C TYR A 616 -6.03 -45.69 -19.97
N TYR A 617 -5.85 -44.91 -18.90
CA TYR A 617 -6.94 -44.41 -18.06
C TYR A 617 -6.87 -42.88 -18.08
N GLY A 618 -7.79 -42.27 -18.83
CA GLY A 618 -7.71 -40.86 -19.17
C GLY A 618 -6.53 -40.60 -20.12
N GLN A 619 -5.64 -39.69 -19.75
CA GLN A 619 -4.43 -39.36 -20.53
C GLN A 619 -3.20 -40.17 -20.09
N TYR A 620 -3.31 -40.99 -19.06
CA TYR A 620 -2.17 -41.65 -18.43
C TYR A 620 -2.10 -43.13 -18.79
N TYR A 621 -0.87 -43.59 -19.00
CA TYR A 621 -0.57 -44.97 -19.33
C TYR A 621 -0.21 -45.75 -18.07
N ASN A 622 -0.98 -46.81 -17.79
CA ASN A 622 -0.76 -47.68 -16.65
C ASN A 622 0.40 -48.66 -16.93
N ALA A 623 1.62 -48.15 -16.78
CA ALA A 623 2.84 -48.88 -17.07
C ALA A 623 3.04 -50.09 -16.13
N PRO A 624 3.61 -51.20 -16.63
CA PRO A 624 3.93 -52.35 -15.80
C PRO A 624 5.04 -52.02 -14.79
N LEU A 625 4.90 -52.51 -13.55
CA LEU A 625 5.89 -52.29 -12.50
C LEU A 625 7.21 -53.03 -12.82
N LYS A 626 8.36 -52.36 -12.64
CA LYS A 626 9.69 -52.95 -12.90
C LYS A 626 10.04 -53.99 -11.81
N THR A 627 10.57 -55.14 -12.21
CA THR A 627 11.04 -56.21 -11.31
C THR A 627 12.19 -55.74 -10.42
N GLY A 628 12.22 -56.17 -9.15
CA GLY A 628 13.28 -55.84 -8.20
C GLY A 628 13.24 -54.41 -7.61
N LYS A 629 12.13 -53.67 -7.82
CA LYS A 629 11.85 -52.39 -7.16
C LYS A 629 10.59 -52.49 -6.31
N ASP A 630 10.58 -51.76 -5.20
CA ASP A 630 9.42 -51.66 -4.31
C ASP A 630 8.62 -50.40 -4.60
N TYR A 631 7.29 -50.53 -4.62
CA TYR A 631 6.37 -49.45 -4.96
C TYR A 631 5.31 -49.25 -3.88
N CYS A 632 4.86 -48.01 -3.74
CA CYS A 632 3.73 -47.58 -2.95
C CYS A 632 2.67 -47.00 -3.90
N ILE A 633 1.44 -47.48 -3.79
CA ILE A 633 0.33 -47.05 -4.63
C ILE A 633 -0.57 -46.14 -3.80
N VAL A 634 -0.73 -44.91 -4.23
CA VAL A 634 -1.48 -43.86 -3.54
C VAL A 634 -2.70 -43.49 -4.36
N LEU A 635 -3.87 -43.48 -3.73
CA LEU A 635 -5.09 -42.97 -4.31
C LEU A 635 -5.27 -41.51 -3.89
N ARG A 636 -5.40 -40.61 -4.87
CA ARG A 636 -5.65 -39.19 -4.68
C ARG A 636 -7.05 -38.84 -5.15
N ILE A 637 -7.81 -38.14 -4.31
CA ILE A 637 -9.08 -37.49 -4.67
C ILE A 637 -8.82 -36.00 -4.81
N THR A 638 -9.33 -35.42 -5.89
CA THR A 638 -9.23 -33.98 -6.17
C THR A 638 -10.63 -33.38 -6.20
N SER A 639 -10.83 -32.31 -5.42
CA SER A 639 -12.01 -31.45 -5.48
C SER A 639 -11.62 -30.09 -6.04
N GLU A 640 -12.29 -29.67 -7.11
CA GLU A 640 -12.07 -28.39 -7.78
C GLU A 640 -13.37 -27.59 -7.86
N TRP A 641 -13.36 -26.36 -7.33
CA TRP A 641 -14.48 -25.44 -7.38
C TRP A 641 -14.00 -23.99 -7.35
N ASN A 642 -14.58 -23.11 -8.17
CA ASN A 642 -14.17 -21.70 -8.28
C ASN A 642 -12.65 -21.48 -8.42
N LYS A 643 -11.97 -22.35 -9.20
CA LYS A 643 -10.51 -22.36 -9.40
C LYS A 643 -9.67 -22.72 -8.17
N VAL A 644 -10.30 -23.08 -7.06
CA VAL A 644 -9.62 -23.65 -5.88
C VAL A 644 -9.60 -25.16 -6.03
N ARG A 645 -8.42 -25.76 -5.82
CA ARG A 645 -8.19 -27.21 -5.84
C ARG A 645 -7.77 -27.67 -4.45
N ARG A 646 -8.38 -28.76 -3.98
CA ARG A 646 -8.03 -29.43 -2.73
C ARG A 646 -7.86 -30.92 -2.98
N HIS A 647 -6.87 -31.51 -2.34
CA HIS A 647 -6.52 -32.91 -2.53
C HIS A 647 -6.65 -33.69 -1.22
N SER A 648 -6.90 -34.98 -1.34
CA SER A 648 -6.83 -35.92 -0.23
C SER A 648 -6.24 -37.23 -0.73
N CYS A 649 -5.25 -37.76 -0.01
CA CYS A 649 -4.50 -38.92 -0.46
C CYS A 649 -4.52 -40.01 0.60
N ALA A 650 -4.68 -41.25 0.16
CA ALA A 650 -4.54 -42.43 1.01
C ALA A 650 -3.61 -43.45 0.33
N VAL A 651 -2.72 -44.04 1.11
CA VAL A 651 -1.90 -45.17 0.65
C VAL A 651 -2.80 -46.40 0.59
N TRP A 652 -2.94 -46.97 -0.60
CA TRP A 652 -3.77 -48.15 -0.82
C TRP A 652 -2.96 -49.45 -0.68
N ALA A 653 -1.80 -49.56 -1.33
CA ALA A 653 -1.03 -50.79 -1.30
C ALA A 653 0.48 -50.57 -1.39
N GLN A 654 1.25 -51.47 -0.77
CA GLN A 654 2.69 -51.58 -1.00
C GLN A 654 2.99 -52.87 -1.77
N VAL A 655 3.74 -52.77 -2.85
CA VAL A 655 4.18 -53.92 -3.66
C VAL A 655 5.68 -54.09 -3.47
N LYS A 656 6.08 -55.23 -2.89
CA LYS A 656 7.47 -55.56 -2.56
C LYS A 656 7.90 -56.84 -3.26
N GLU A 657 9.14 -56.89 -3.73
CA GLU A 657 9.77 -58.09 -4.32
C GLU A 657 8.92 -58.76 -5.44
N ILE A 658 8.74 -58.08 -6.58
CA ILE A 658 8.02 -58.63 -7.73
C ILE A 658 8.82 -59.84 -8.29
N PRO A 659 8.30 -61.08 -8.30
CA PRO A 659 9.03 -62.25 -8.78
C PRO A 659 9.12 -62.26 -10.31
N CYS A 660 10.26 -62.69 -10.84
CA CYS A 660 10.41 -63.03 -12.26
C CYS A 660 9.60 -64.28 -12.58
N ASN A 661 8.50 -64.16 -13.33
CA ASN A 661 7.72 -65.32 -13.74
C ASN A 661 8.32 -65.97 -14.99
N CYS A 662 9.21 -66.95 -14.82
CA CYS A 662 9.56 -67.92 -15.87
C CYS A 662 8.60 -69.10 -15.79
N ASN A 663 7.43 -69.02 -16.43
CA ASN A 663 6.58 -70.20 -16.60
C ASN A 663 7.07 -71.03 -17.79
N PHE A 664 7.63 -72.20 -17.47
CA PHE A 664 7.85 -73.29 -18.40
C PHE A 664 6.55 -73.67 -19.11
N LEU A 665 6.55 -73.64 -20.44
CA LEU A 665 5.61 -74.42 -21.26
C LEU A 665 5.80 -75.90 -20.92
N ARG A 666 4.77 -76.54 -20.37
CA ARG A 666 4.68 -78.00 -20.30
C ARG A 666 4.25 -78.51 -21.69
N LEU A 667 5.22 -78.70 -22.59
CA LEU A 667 4.98 -79.30 -23.90
C LEU A 667 4.87 -80.82 -23.75
N HIS A 668 3.67 -81.37 -23.90
CA HIS A 668 3.47 -82.80 -24.17
C HIS A 668 4.00 -83.11 -25.57
N ILE A 669 5.16 -83.77 -25.65
CA ILE A 669 5.68 -84.33 -26.92
C ILE A 669 5.49 -85.85 -26.86
N HIS A 670 4.70 -86.38 -27.80
CA HIS A 670 4.60 -87.81 -28.06
C HIS A 670 5.95 -88.35 -28.56
N ARG A 671 6.36 -89.49 -28.02
CA ARG A 671 7.61 -90.20 -28.34
C ARG A 671 7.53 -90.88 -29.71
N ALA A 672 8.40 -90.52 -30.65
CA ALA A 672 8.86 -91.43 -31.71
C ALA A 672 10.22 -90.99 -32.30
N ASN A 673 11.23 -91.83 -32.06
CA ASN A 673 12.51 -92.05 -32.75
C ASN A 673 13.57 -90.95 -32.93
N SER A 674 14.64 -91.16 -32.14
CA SER A 674 16.08 -91.05 -32.44
C SER A 674 16.72 -89.69 -32.74
N GLY A 675 17.55 -89.24 -31.79
CA GLY A 675 18.84 -88.61 -32.11
C GLY A 675 18.99 -87.12 -31.83
N ASP A 676 19.20 -86.79 -30.56
CA ASP A 676 19.85 -85.60 -29.96
C ASP A 676 19.33 -84.16 -30.18
N THR A 677 19.00 -83.59 -29.02
CA THR A 677 18.35 -82.32 -28.68
C THR A 677 19.22 -81.07 -28.83
N GLN A 678 18.55 -79.98 -29.19
CA GLN A 678 19.03 -78.60 -29.31
C GLN A 678 19.10 -77.88 -27.94
N ILE A 679 20.15 -77.06 -27.70
CA ILE A 679 20.16 -76.02 -26.65
C ILE A 679 20.73 -74.71 -27.23
N ARG A 680 19.99 -73.59 -27.07
CA ARG A 680 20.49 -72.20 -27.08
C ARG A 680 20.06 -71.52 -25.77
N HIS A 681 20.98 -70.82 -25.11
CA HIS A 681 20.84 -70.28 -23.73
C HIS A 681 20.22 -68.87 -23.64
N SER A 682 19.52 -68.64 -22.52
CA SER A 682 19.02 -67.36 -21.98
C SER A 682 19.88 -66.88 -20.78
N PRO A 683 20.02 -65.56 -20.51
CA PRO A 683 20.77 -65.06 -19.35
C PRO A 683 19.81 -64.76 -18.17
N CYS A 684 19.33 -65.79 -17.47
CA CYS A 684 18.81 -65.70 -16.09
C CYS A 684 18.49 -67.08 -15.47
N CYS A 685 19.35 -68.08 -15.69
CA CYS A 685 19.34 -69.34 -14.94
C CYS A 685 20.80 -69.76 -14.68
N ARG A 686 21.23 -69.83 -13.42
CA ARG A 686 22.41 -70.62 -13.04
C ARG A 686 22.03 -72.09 -13.19
N TRP A 687 22.65 -72.80 -14.12
CA TRP A 687 22.60 -74.26 -14.18
C TRP A 687 23.57 -74.85 -13.15
N TRP A 688 23.15 -75.87 -12.40
CA TRP A 688 24.07 -76.86 -11.86
C TRP A 688 24.22 -77.96 -12.91
N VAL A 689 25.44 -78.18 -13.40
CA VAL A 689 25.82 -79.39 -14.14
C VAL A 689 26.92 -80.07 -13.34
N LEU A 690 26.57 -81.21 -12.73
CA LEU A 690 27.51 -82.25 -12.36
C LEU A 690 27.83 -83.03 -13.64
N ASP A 691 29.11 -83.11 -14.05
CA ASP A 691 29.81 -84.40 -14.12
C ASP A 691 31.18 -84.34 -14.83
N TRP A 692 32.16 -84.98 -14.16
CA TRP A 692 33.18 -85.93 -14.63
C TRP A 692 34.18 -85.58 -15.77
N ALA A 693 35.39 -86.11 -15.57
CA ALA A 693 36.67 -85.83 -16.23
C ALA A 693 36.78 -86.20 -17.73
N PRO A 694 37.82 -85.70 -18.44
CA PRO A 694 38.31 -86.32 -19.66
C PRO A 694 39.55 -87.20 -19.38
N TRP A 695 39.43 -88.50 -19.65
CA TRP A 695 40.59 -89.31 -20.02
C TRP A 695 40.77 -89.21 -21.53
N LEU A 696 41.94 -88.71 -21.96
CA LEU A 696 42.70 -89.19 -23.12
C LEU A 696 44.07 -88.49 -23.12
N LEU A 697 44.95 -88.97 -22.25
CA LEU A 697 46.14 -89.74 -22.66
C LEU A 697 46.46 -90.76 -21.55
#